data_AF-A0A517LBI8-F1
#
_entry.id   AF-A0A517LBI8-F1
#
_cell.length_a   1.000
_cell.length_b   1.000
_cell.length_c   1.000
_cell.angle_alpha   90.00
_cell.angle_beta   90.00
_cell.angle_gamma   90.00
#
_symmetry.space_group_name_H-M   'P 1'
#
loop_
_entity.id
_entity.type
_entity.pdbx_description
1 polymer ?
#
loop_
_entity_poly.entity_id
_entity_poly.type
_entity_poly.pdbx_seq_one_letter_code
_entity_poly.pdbx_strand_id
1 'polypeptide(L)'
;MTIQFTPRKIGFCRIAGFYFYYVDGTAPGCHHQVHGCGGLREIYTFSWCHGTPLSPLRVLYILRFPSVTEVCICQTTAMTTSTRTPPPTWVLRYANNYHAWKRSKDADGNSIFSRPLGLVEAGFHHDGIHHGGRADLHCTLTLEVKSDLTRHQLRNRILLVWTLLRMRHPLLHASVPDDPAEVTSFVLRVPRASTEALDLVAKQLVSLQHYAEVDVRHFVNHVINTGRVVDSSESVSKLFILPLQPLSNGRSTMQLVFVVAHMVADGLSVFNWVQDFIDLMNREVYQVQAEMDNALDPHEIEEKLIPAQEDLYPTVPGNLARQRWFWAITRILRHVQKPLSSGFVNPLRRKHRESIIFDSHYADTLDYDPSQKPPLNTGHSIPVLTPSASQSLQNLCREAKTSIGAGIFALVALVMSEIEEKTNPNISETERKPFVASFPLNPRPFFGYTGPNDSCMLAFSQGIVMPFLPSSLPVEGRFKLLAKAAHRQLRVYQKRLRDPVQGVDNHSPLRMMASNYLLAIERVKAKLPPHLREGIDPQGAYPWNSSFQTATCGVSSVGSVKHWVGPGRYNLGGGTDFGVDYRNMRSGVRARDNEFLCGASSEADGLLRFSVSYDASAMDEELVKLWEERIATILEPSEVARL
;
A
#
# COMPACT_ATOMS: atom_id res chain seq x y z
N MET A 1 9.80 -2.28 73.29
CA MET A 1 11.00 -1.78 72.60
C MET A 1 10.55 -0.61 71.75
N THR A 2 10.85 0.61 72.19
CA THR A 2 10.42 1.85 71.52
C THR A 2 11.31 2.09 70.31
N ILE A 3 10.72 2.13 69.10
CA ILE A 3 11.43 2.50 67.87
C ILE A 3 10.96 3.89 67.48
N GLN A 4 11.85 4.87 67.58
CA GLN A 4 11.68 6.23 67.06
C GLN A 4 11.83 6.22 65.53
N PHE A 5 10.94 6.92 64.83
CA PHE A 5 11.10 7.25 63.42
C PHE A 5 11.80 8.60 63.26
N THR A 6 12.88 8.62 62.49
CA THR A 6 13.50 9.85 61.94
C THR A 6 12.90 10.18 60.57
N PRO A 7 12.72 11.46 60.21
CA PRO A 7 12.11 11.83 58.94
C PRO A 7 13.11 11.67 57.79
N ARG A 8 12.72 10.93 56.74
CA ARG A 8 13.49 10.78 55.49
C ARG A 8 13.12 11.86 54.47
N LYS A 9 14.13 12.28 53.69
CA LYS A 9 14.14 13.40 52.75
C LYS A 9 13.19 13.20 51.56
N ILE A 10 12.43 14.24 51.23
CA ILE A 10 11.72 14.42 49.96
C ILE A 10 12.66 15.16 49.00
N GLY A 11 12.91 14.59 47.82
CA GLY A 11 13.67 15.24 46.75
C GLY A 11 12.73 15.90 45.73
N PHE A 12 13.06 17.11 45.26
CA PHE A 12 12.30 17.86 44.27
C PHE A 12 13.03 17.87 42.93
N CYS A 13 12.31 17.58 41.83
CA CYS A 13 12.78 17.80 40.46
C CYS A 13 11.75 18.66 39.73
N ARG A 14 12.20 19.75 39.09
CA ARG A 14 11.34 20.72 38.40
C ARG A 14 11.59 20.65 36.89
N ILE A 15 10.58 20.24 36.13
CA ILE A 15 10.56 20.35 34.66
C ILE A 15 9.21 20.91 34.23
N ALA A 16 9.23 22.02 33.50
CA ALA A 16 8.08 22.63 32.81
C ALA A 16 6.80 22.85 33.66
N GLY A 17 6.94 23.29 34.92
CA GLY A 17 5.81 23.80 35.70
C GLY A 17 4.88 22.76 36.33
N PHE A 18 5.21 21.47 36.28
CA PHE A 18 4.45 20.40 36.94
C PHE A 18 5.24 19.76 38.08
N TYR A 19 4.55 19.41 39.17
CA TYR A 19 5.11 18.68 40.30
C TYR A 19 4.81 17.19 40.16
N PHE A 20 5.83 16.35 40.29
CA PHE A 20 5.69 14.90 40.32
C PHE A 20 6.10 14.36 41.69
N TYR A 21 5.30 13.46 42.24
CA TYR A 21 5.58 12.72 43.47
C TYR A 21 5.89 11.26 43.11
N TYR A 22 6.89 10.67 43.75
CA TYR A 22 7.09 9.23 43.70
C TYR A 22 7.37 8.71 45.11
N VAL A 23 6.73 7.59 45.46
CA VAL A 23 6.91 6.85 46.71
C VAL A 23 7.21 5.41 46.30
N ASP A 24 8.32 4.86 46.79
CA ASP A 24 8.78 3.52 46.45
C ASP A 24 8.34 2.52 47.54
N GLY A 25 7.75 1.39 47.15
CA GLY A 25 7.46 0.29 48.06
C GLY A 25 6.49 -0.78 47.52
N THR A 26 7.00 -2.01 47.33
CA THR A 26 6.24 -3.23 47.02
C THR A 26 6.31 -4.23 48.18
N ALA A 27 5.24 -5.00 48.43
CA ALA A 27 5.27 -6.33 49.09
C ALA A 27 4.10 -7.24 48.58
N PRO A 28 4.25 -8.59 48.54
CA PRO A 28 3.35 -9.49 47.82
C PRO A 28 2.41 -10.35 48.69
N GLY A 29 1.26 -10.77 48.12
CA GLY A 29 0.53 -12.00 48.51
C GLY A 29 -0.83 -11.82 49.20
N CYS A 30 -1.89 -11.67 48.39
CA CYS A 30 -3.28 -12.14 48.59
C CYS A 30 -4.20 -11.45 47.57
N HIS A 31 -4.92 -12.21 46.73
CA HIS A 31 -5.93 -11.66 45.83
C HIS A 31 -7.33 -11.94 46.39
N HIS A 32 -8.01 -10.89 46.83
CA HIS A 32 -9.47 -10.88 47.01
C HIS A 32 -10.08 -10.19 45.79
N GLN A 33 -11.01 -10.88 45.11
CA GLN A 33 -11.86 -10.27 44.10
C GLN A 33 -13.25 -10.10 44.70
N VAL A 34 -13.60 -8.84 44.99
CA VAL A 34 -14.96 -8.43 45.30
C VAL A 34 -15.52 -7.80 44.02
N HIS A 35 -16.50 -8.44 43.40
CA HIS A 35 -17.25 -7.83 42.31
C HIS A 35 -18.44 -7.07 42.90
N GLY A 36 -18.34 -5.74 42.93
CA GLY A 36 -19.47 -4.87 43.21
C GLY A 36 -20.34 -4.70 41.96
N CYS A 37 -21.53 -5.28 41.95
CA CYS A 37 -22.62 -4.85 41.09
C CYS A 37 -23.72 -4.27 41.99
N GLY A 38 -24.14 -3.04 41.68
CA GLY A 38 -25.15 -2.33 42.44
C GLY A 38 -26.48 -3.10 42.45
N GLY A 39 -26.98 -3.37 43.66
CA GLY A 39 -28.35 -3.80 43.90
C GLY A 39 -28.61 -5.30 43.74
N LEU A 40 -28.01 -6.14 44.59
CA LEU A 40 -28.54 -7.39 45.18
C LEU A 40 -27.47 -8.01 46.09
N ARG A 41 -27.86 -8.65 47.21
CA ARG A 41 -26.96 -9.08 48.30
C ARG A 41 -26.10 -10.31 47.92
N GLU A 42 -24.82 -10.21 48.29
CA GLU A 42 -23.73 -11.20 48.45
C GLU A 42 -23.91 -12.61 47.83
N ILE A 43 -23.07 -12.91 46.83
CA ILE A 43 -22.79 -14.27 46.36
C ILE A 43 -21.49 -14.73 47.01
N TYR A 44 -21.54 -15.83 47.77
CA TYR A 44 -20.34 -16.47 48.32
C TYR A 44 -19.89 -17.61 47.42
N THR A 45 -18.64 -17.55 46.98
CA THR A 45 -18.00 -18.63 46.21
C THR A 45 -16.95 -19.28 47.10
N PHE A 46 -17.08 -20.58 47.34
CA PHE A 46 -16.05 -21.36 48.04
C PHE A 46 -15.41 -22.34 47.07
N SER A 47 -14.10 -22.20 46.85
CA SER A 47 -13.30 -23.21 46.17
C SER A 47 -12.50 -24.01 47.19
N TRP A 48 -12.70 -25.32 47.25
CA TRP A 48 -11.82 -26.23 47.99
C TRP A 48 -10.82 -26.86 47.02
N CYS A 49 -9.53 -26.66 47.26
CA CYS A 49 -8.47 -27.38 46.58
C CYS A 49 -8.02 -28.55 47.46
N HIS A 50 -8.35 -29.78 47.06
CA HIS A 50 -7.55 -30.94 47.44
C HIS A 50 -6.84 -31.49 46.22
N GLY A 51 -5.52 -31.68 46.38
CA GLY A 51 -4.64 -32.16 45.32
C GLY A 51 -4.94 -33.62 44.98
N THR A 52 -5.36 -33.84 43.74
CA THR A 52 -5.08 -35.01 42.90
C THR A 52 -5.46 -34.64 41.46
N PRO A 53 -4.70 -35.06 40.44
CA PRO A 53 -5.01 -34.73 39.06
C PRO A 53 -6.09 -35.69 38.54
N LEU A 54 -7.01 -35.17 37.73
CA LEU A 54 -8.12 -35.86 37.05
C LEU A 54 -9.42 -35.98 37.86
N SER A 55 -10.08 -34.86 38.07
CA SER A 55 -11.55 -34.81 38.10
C SER A 55 -12.05 -33.42 37.68
N PRO A 56 -13.17 -33.31 36.92
CA PRO A 56 -13.70 -32.02 36.50
C PRO A 56 -14.25 -31.25 37.72
N LEU A 57 -13.92 -29.95 37.78
CA LEU A 57 -14.43 -29.01 38.78
C LEU A 57 -15.97 -29.03 38.80
N ARG A 58 -16.55 -29.49 39.92
CA ARG A 58 -17.97 -29.33 40.20
C ARG A 58 -18.16 -28.06 41.02
N VAL A 59 -18.78 -27.05 40.43
CA VAL A 59 -19.16 -25.83 41.14
C VAL A 59 -20.60 -26.00 41.61
N LEU A 60 -20.81 -25.95 42.93
CA LEU A 60 -22.14 -26.00 43.54
C LEU A 60 -22.62 -24.56 43.80
N TYR A 61 -23.72 -24.17 43.16
CA TYR A 61 -24.41 -22.91 43.49
C TYR A 61 -25.57 -23.23 44.44
N ILE A 62 -25.59 -22.62 45.62
CA ILE A 62 -26.73 -22.69 46.54
C ILE A 62 -27.39 -21.31 46.57
N LEU A 63 -28.57 -21.21 45.97
CA LEU A 63 -29.42 -20.02 46.06
C LEU A 63 -30.47 -20.26 47.14
N ARG A 64 -30.57 -19.34 48.11
CA ARG A 64 -31.53 -19.42 49.22
C ARG A 64 -32.67 -18.44 48.95
N PHE A 65 -33.85 -18.95 48.60
CA PHE A 65 -35.09 -18.16 48.56
C PHE A 65 -35.94 -18.43 49.82
N PRO A 66 -36.64 -17.43 50.35
CA PRO A 66 -37.56 -17.64 51.46
C PRO A 66 -38.85 -18.27 50.88
N SER A 67 -39.08 -19.53 51.24
CA SER A 67 -40.17 -20.42 50.81
C SER A 67 -39.92 -21.20 49.50
N VAL A 68 -39.94 -22.54 49.65
CA VAL A 68 -39.74 -23.63 48.67
C VAL A 68 -38.28 -24.03 48.39
N THR A 69 -37.97 -25.29 48.70
CA THR A 69 -36.67 -25.95 48.46
C THR A 69 -36.81 -26.86 47.24
N GLU A 70 -36.34 -26.44 46.08
CA GLU A 70 -36.08 -27.34 44.94
C GLU A 70 -34.60 -27.26 44.54
N VAL A 71 -33.98 -28.42 44.39
CA VAL A 71 -32.58 -28.56 43.97
C VAL A 71 -32.57 -28.90 42.48
N CYS A 72 -32.21 -27.93 41.64
CA CYS A 72 -32.04 -28.15 40.20
C CYS A 72 -30.57 -28.44 39.89
N ILE A 73 -30.27 -29.65 39.40
CA ILE A 73 -28.92 -30.04 38.94
C ILE A 73 -28.87 -29.83 37.43
N CYS A 74 -28.29 -28.72 36.98
CA CYS A 74 -27.97 -28.52 35.56
C CYS A 74 -26.61 -29.17 35.24
N GLN A 75 -26.61 -30.18 34.37
CA GLN A 75 -25.39 -30.67 33.73
C GLN A 75 -25.08 -29.80 32.51
N THR A 76 -24.09 -28.92 32.61
CA THR A 76 -23.54 -28.21 31.45
C THR A 76 -22.48 -29.09 30.78
N THR A 77 -22.73 -29.48 29.54
CA THR A 77 -21.72 -30.10 28.67
C THR A 77 -20.67 -29.05 28.37
N ALA A 78 -19.43 -29.27 28.82
CA ALA A 78 -18.32 -28.36 28.52
C ALA A 78 -18.02 -28.42 27.02
N MET A 79 -18.49 -27.43 26.26
CA MET A 79 -17.89 -27.12 24.97
C MET A 79 -16.43 -26.77 25.24
N THR A 80 -15.51 -27.55 24.68
CA THR A 80 -14.09 -27.24 24.62
C THR A 80 -13.89 -26.02 23.74
N THR A 81 -14.16 -24.84 24.28
CA THR A 81 -13.71 -23.59 23.68
C THR A 81 -12.19 -23.64 23.69
N SER A 82 -11.59 -23.90 22.52
CA SER A 82 -10.17 -23.68 22.28
C SER A 82 -9.82 -22.29 22.82
N THR A 83 -9.08 -22.25 23.93
CA THR A 83 -8.66 -21.00 24.58
C THR A 83 -7.59 -20.37 23.71
N ARG A 84 -8.00 -19.73 22.60
CA ARG A 84 -7.09 -18.99 21.75
C ARG A 84 -6.50 -17.85 22.58
N THR A 85 -5.18 -17.88 22.74
CA THR A 85 -4.43 -16.77 23.33
C THR A 85 -4.79 -15.50 22.56
N PRO A 86 -5.18 -14.41 23.23
CA PRO A 86 -5.52 -13.18 22.54
C PRO A 86 -4.34 -12.73 21.67
N PRO A 87 -4.60 -12.17 20.48
CA PRO A 87 -3.54 -11.71 19.60
C PRO A 87 -2.67 -10.68 20.31
N PRO A 88 -1.35 -10.65 20.05
CA PRO A 88 -0.46 -9.72 20.72
C PRO A 88 -0.90 -8.27 20.45
N THR A 89 -0.70 -7.43 21.46
CA THR A 89 -1.02 -5.99 21.40
C THR A 89 -0.28 -5.34 20.23
N TRP A 90 -0.83 -4.23 19.73
CA TRP A 90 -0.25 -3.51 18.59
C TRP A 90 1.22 -3.09 18.82
N VAL A 91 1.61 -2.81 20.06
CA VAL A 91 3.01 -2.44 20.38
C VAL A 91 3.96 -3.63 20.15
N LEU A 92 3.52 -4.85 20.48
CA LEU A 92 4.34 -6.07 20.37
C LEU A 92 4.61 -6.53 18.93
N ARG A 93 3.92 -5.94 17.96
CA ARG A 93 4.13 -6.22 16.53
C ARG A 93 5.17 -5.28 15.89
N TYR A 94 5.54 -4.19 16.56
CA TYR A 94 6.51 -3.22 16.05
C TYR A 94 7.94 -3.72 16.27
N ALA A 95 8.72 -3.90 15.19
CA ALA A 95 10.14 -4.25 15.23
C ALA A 95 10.48 -5.47 16.11
N ASN A 96 9.65 -6.51 16.04
CA ASN A 96 9.74 -7.67 16.95
C ASN A 96 9.52 -9.03 16.24
N ASN A 97 9.73 -9.09 14.92
CA ASN A 97 9.62 -10.32 14.12
C ASN A 97 8.28 -11.05 14.26
N TYR A 98 7.20 -10.32 14.57
CA TYR A 98 5.87 -10.90 14.69
C TYR A 98 5.39 -11.43 13.32
N HIS A 99 5.82 -10.78 12.25
CA HIS A 99 5.48 -11.13 10.88
C HIS A 99 6.59 -11.94 10.18
N ALA A 100 7.48 -12.59 10.93
CA ALA A 100 8.53 -13.40 10.34
C ALA A 100 7.95 -14.61 9.57
N TRP A 101 8.61 -14.96 8.47
CA TRP A 101 8.31 -16.17 7.71
C TRP A 101 8.53 -17.42 8.54
N LYS A 102 7.60 -18.36 8.40
CA LYS A 102 7.64 -19.68 9.02
C LYS A 102 7.59 -20.72 7.92
N ARG A 103 8.53 -21.66 7.98
CA ARG A 103 8.56 -22.82 7.12
C ARG A 103 7.84 -23.99 7.78
N SER A 104 6.96 -24.64 7.04
CA SER A 104 6.26 -25.85 7.43
C SER A 104 6.17 -26.82 6.25
N LYS A 105 5.51 -27.96 6.47
CA LYS A 105 5.14 -28.89 5.39
C LYS A 105 3.63 -29.07 5.36
N ASP A 106 3.04 -29.16 4.17
CA ASP A 106 1.64 -29.56 4.03
C ASP A 106 1.45 -31.09 4.17
N ALA A 107 0.19 -31.53 4.06
CA ALA A 107 -0.19 -32.94 4.16
C ALA A 107 0.48 -33.82 3.10
N ASP A 108 0.76 -33.26 1.92
CA ASP A 108 1.43 -33.98 0.86
C ASP A 108 2.95 -34.06 1.11
N GLY A 109 3.51 -33.14 1.90
CA GLY A 109 4.93 -32.99 2.17
C GLY A 109 5.63 -31.85 1.42
N ASN A 110 4.88 -30.96 0.76
CA ASN A 110 5.43 -29.75 0.11
C ASN A 110 5.95 -28.78 1.16
N SER A 111 7.00 -28.03 0.84
CA SER A 111 7.43 -26.92 1.69
C SER A 111 6.42 -25.78 1.55
N ILE A 112 5.94 -25.29 2.69
CA ILE A 112 5.10 -24.09 2.78
C ILE A 112 5.86 -23.03 3.56
N PHE A 113 5.84 -21.80 3.04
CA PHE A 113 6.24 -20.61 3.77
C PHE A 113 5.01 -19.78 4.07
N SER A 114 4.85 -19.36 5.32
CA SER A 114 3.74 -18.51 5.72
C SER A 114 4.19 -17.39 6.64
N ARG A 115 3.55 -16.22 6.54
CA ARG A 115 3.67 -15.15 7.53
C ARG A 115 2.39 -14.32 7.61
N PRO A 116 2.05 -13.78 8.80
CA PRO A 116 0.99 -12.79 8.92
C PRO A 116 1.21 -11.59 8.00
N LEU A 117 0.13 -11.06 7.42
CA LEU A 117 0.18 -9.79 6.68
C LEU A 117 0.65 -8.66 7.62
N GLY A 118 1.56 -7.83 7.14
CA GLY A 118 1.87 -6.52 7.70
C GLY A 118 0.67 -5.58 7.62
N LEU A 119 0.70 -4.43 8.29
CA LEU A 119 -0.43 -3.50 8.32
C LEU A 119 -0.74 -2.92 6.95
N VAL A 120 0.29 -2.47 6.22
CA VAL A 120 0.07 -1.91 4.89
C VAL A 120 -0.48 -2.99 3.95
N GLU A 121 0.04 -4.22 4.06
CA GLU A 121 -0.39 -5.39 3.28
C GLU A 121 -1.85 -5.74 3.57
N ALA A 122 -2.21 -5.87 4.85
CA ALA A 122 -3.60 -6.07 5.28
C ALA A 122 -4.52 -4.94 4.79
N GLY A 123 -4.05 -3.69 4.86
CA GLY A 123 -4.80 -2.54 4.37
C GLY A 123 -5.10 -2.62 2.87
N PHE A 124 -4.18 -3.09 2.04
CA PHE A 124 -4.43 -3.31 0.61
C PHE A 124 -5.23 -4.58 0.34
N HIS A 125 -5.03 -5.62 1.15
CA HIS A 125 -5.84 -6.82 1.10
C HIS A 125 -7.32 -6.48 1.31
N HIS A 126 -7.65 -5.67 2.33
CA HIS A 126 -9.02 -5.20 2.59
C HIS A 126 -9.59 -4.33 1.46
N ASP A 127 -8.78 -3.43 0.87
CA ASP A 127 -9.20 -2.70 -0.34
C ASP A 127 -9.59 -3.71 -1.45
N GLY A 128 -8.81 -4.78 -1.59
CA GLY A 128 -9.07 -5.86 -2.54
C GLY A 128 -10.37 -6.63 -2.26
N ILE A 129 -10.47 -7.29 -1.11
CA ILE A 129 -11.55 -8.25 -0.82
C ILE A 129 -12.89 -7.60 -0.49
N HIS A 130 -12.90 -6.40 0.11
CA HIS A 130 -14.15 -5.75 0.54
C HIS A 130 -14.61 -4.64 -0.40
N HIS A 131 -13.78 -4.21 -1.35
CA HIS A 131 -14.08 -3.09 -2.25
C HIS A 131 -13.78 -3.40 -3.72
N GLY A 132 -13.92 -4.67 -4.13
CA GLY A 132 -13.87 -5.07 -5.54
C GLY A 132 -12.53 -4.77 -6.22
N GLY A 133 -11.41 -5.06 -5.55
CA GLY A 133 -10.08 -4.83 -6.11
C GLY A 133 -9.61 -3.39 -6.02
N ARG A 134 -10.21 -2.55 -5.17
CA ARG A 134 -9.75 -1.17 -4.96
C ARG A 134 -8.24 -1.16 -4.71
N ALA A 135 -7.56 -0.15 -5.27
CA ALA A 135 -6.13 -0.01 -5.28
C ALA A 135 -5.32 -1.10 -6.01
N ASP A 136 -5.89 -2.21 -6.49
CA ASP A 136 -5.13 -3.20 -7.27
C ASP A 136 -4.42 -2.51 -8.45
N LEU A 137 -3.18 -2.95 -8.70
CA LEU A 137 -2.31 -2.37 -9.71
C LEU A 137 -2.59 -3.02 -11.06
N HIS A 138 -2.60 -2.22 -12.11
CA HIS A 138 -2.50 -2.71 -13.48
C HIS A 138 -1.27 -2.11 -14.15
N CYS A 139 -0.61 -2.88 -14.99
CA CYS A 139 0.53 -2.44 -15.77
C CYS A 139 0.43 -2.99 -17.19
N THR A 140 0.35 -2.09 -18.16
CA THR A 140 0.47 -2.42 -19.59
C THR A 140 1.93 -2.29 -19.99
N LEU A 141 2.52 -3.39 -20.45
CA LEU A 141 3.85 -3.44 -21.03
C LEU A 141 3.73 -3.61 -22.55
N THR A 142 4.33 -2.69 -23.31
CA THR A 142 4.42 -2.80 -24.76
C THR A 142 5.86 -3.12 -25.15
N LEU A 143 6.03 -4.20 -25.92
CA LEU A 143 7.30 -4.69 -26.44
C LEU A 143 7.26 -4.72 -27.96
N GLU A 144 8.41 -4.45 -28.59
CA GLU A 144 8.63 -4.82 -29.98
C GLU A 144 9.29 -6.20 -30.02
N VAL A 145 8.80 -7.06 -30.91
CA VAL A 145 9.16 -8.47 -30.97
C VAL A 145 9.60 -8.82 -32.38
N LYS A 146 10.74 -9.50 -32.48
CA LYS A 146 11.13 -10.29 -33.66
C LYS A 146 11.04 -11.76 -33.26
N SER A 147 10.31 -12.54 -34.02
CA SER A 147 10.05 -13.94 -33.66
C SER A 147 9.73 -14.76 -34.90
N ASP A 148 10.44 -15.87 -35.06
CA ASP A 148 10.08 -16.95 -36.01
C ASP A 148 9.20 -18.02 -35.33
N LEU A 149 8.93 -17.87 -34.03
CA LEU A 149 8.10 -18.79 -33.25
C LEU A 149 6.63 -18.76 -33.69
N THR A 150 6.01 -19.94 -33.69
CA THR A 150 4.55 -20.06 -33.78
C THR A 150 3.87 -19.43 -32.56
N ARG A 151 2.57 -19.11 -32.68
CA ARG A 151 1.79 -18.57 -31.55
C ARG A 151 1.82 -19.47 -30.31
N HIS A 152 1.79 -20.78 -30.50
CA HIS A 152 1.86 -21.75 -29.41
C HIS A 152 3.24 -21.74 -28.72
N GLN A 153 4.32 -21.73 -29.49
CA GLN A 153 5.69 -21.62 -28.94
C GLN A 153 5.90 -20.30 -28.20
N LEU A 154 5.42 -19.18 -28.75
CA LEU A 154 5.48 -17.89 -28.06
C LEU A 154 4.72 -17.92 -26.74
N ARG A 155 3.50 -18.48 -26.72
CA ARG A 155 2.72 -18.64 -25.49
C ARG A 155 3.46 -19.49 -24.46
N ASN A 156 4.06 -20.61 -24.88
CA ASN A 156 4.83 -21.47 -23.99
C ASN A 156 6.07 -20.77 -23.44
N ARG A 157 6.77 -19.97 -24.26
CA ARG A 157 7.88 -19.12 -23.80
C ARG A 157 7.41 -18.11 -22.75
N ILE A 158 6.31 -17.42 -22.98
CA ILE A 158 5.73 -16.47 -22.00
C ILE A 158 5.35 -17.21 -20.71
N LEU A 159 4.76 -18.41 -20.80
CA LEU A 159 4.44 -19.22 -19.63
C LEU A 159 5.69 -19.58 -18.82
N LEU A 160 6.75 -20.07 -19.46
CA LEU A 160 8.01 -20.40 -18.79
C LEU A 160 8.62 -19.18 -18.10
N VAL A 161 8.67 -18.04 -18.79
CA VAL A 161 9.20 -16.79 -18.25
C VAL A 161 8.35 -16.28 -17.09
N TRP A 162 7.03 -16.32 -17.22
CA TRP A 162 6.11 -15.91 -16.15
C TRP A 162 6.25 -16.82 -14.93
N THR A 163 6.38 -18.14 -15.12
CA THR A 163 6.64 -19.08 -14.03
C THR A 163 7.95 -18.78 -13.32
N LEU A 164 9.05 -18.63 -14.05
CA LEU A 164 10.35 -18.31 -13.45
C LEU A 164 10.34 -16.96 -12.73
N LEU A 165 9.72 -15.93 -13.33
CA LEU A 165 9.60 -14.62 -12.69
C LEU A 165 8.87 -14.71 -11.34
N ARG A 166 7.79 -15.50 -11.26
CA ARG A 166 7.05 -15.73 -10.01
C ARG A 166 7.85 -16.50 -8.96
N MET A 167 8.78 -17.35 -9.37
CA MET A 167 9.70 -18.04 -8.44
C MET A 167 10.82 -17.12 -7.95
N ARG A 168 11.31 -16.20 -8.81
CA ARG A 168 12.31 -15.19 -8.45
C ARG A 168 11.77 -14.07 -7.58
N HIS A 169 10.50 -13.75 -7.73
CA HIS A 169 9.77 -12.78 -6.92
C HIS A 169 8.62 -13.49 -6.20
N PRO A 170 8.91 -14.24 -5.11
CA PRO A 170 7.97 -15.22 -4.55
C PRO A 170 6.59 -14.64 -4.22
N LEU A 171 6.49 -13.35 -3.87
CA LEU A 171 5.21 -12.73 -3.58
C LEU A 171 4.25 -12.64 -4.78
N LEU A 172 4.72 -12.68 -6.02
CA LEU A 172 3.84 -12.86 -7.18
C LEU A 172 3.17 -14.25 -7.20
N HIS A 173 3.80 -15.23 -6.54
CA HIS A 173 3.27 -16.58 -6.36
C HIS A 173 2.43 -16.75 -5.08
N ALA A 174 2.44 -15.77 -4.17
CA ALA A 174 1.72 -15.90 -2.90
C ALA A 174 0.20 -15.99 -3.09
N SER A 175 -0.43 -16.65 -2.13
CA SER A 175 -1.85 -16.56 -1.85
C SER A 175 -2.09 -16.00 -0.44
N VAL A 176 -3.32 -15.57 -0.19
CA VAL A 176 -3.85 -15.12 1.09
C VAL A 176 -5.22 -15.78 1.25
N PRO A 177 -5.26 -17.02 1.78
CA PRO A 177 -6.51 -17.72 2.03
C PRO A 177 -7.40 -16.94 2.99
N ASP A 178 -8.70 -16.92 2.71
CA ASP A 178 -9.71 -16.31 3.60
C ASP A 178 -10.15 -17.35 4.64
N ASP A 179 -9.32 -17.57 5.66
CA ASP A 179 -9.70 -18.38 6.81
C ASP A 179 -10.08 -17.47 8.00
N PRO A 180 -11.38 -17.37 8.35
CA PRO A 180 -11.83 -16.55 9.48
C PRO A 180 -11.30 -17.07 10.82
N ALA A 181 -10.89 -18.33 10.87
CA ALA A 181 -10.29 -18.94 12.05
C ALA A 181 -8.79 -18.67 12.15
N GLU A 182 -8.10 -18.09 11.16
CA GLU A 182 -6.65 -17.85 11.26
C GLU A 182 -6.27 -16.38 11.12
N VAL A 183 -5.02 -16.06 11.49
CA VAL A 183 -4.47 -14.73 11.21
C VAL A 183 -4.22 -14.67 9.72
N THR A 184 -4.87 -13.73 9.02
CA THR A 184 -4.67 -13.51 7.59
C THR A 184 -3.18 -13.42 7.27
N SER A 185 -2.71 -14.35 6.43
CA SER A 185 -1.30 -14.59 6.19
C SER A 185 -1.02 -14.78 4.70
N PHE A 186 0.16 -14.37 4.27
CA PHE A 186 0.70 -14.88 3.01
C PHE A 186 1.01 -16.36 3.17
N VAL A 187 0.69 -17.13 2.15
CA VAL A 187 1.02 -18.55 2.02
C VAL A 187 1.71 -18.76 0.67
N LEU A 188 2.85 -19.43 0.72
CA LEU A 188 3.66 -19.79 -0.44
C LEU A 188 3.92 -21.28 -0.39
N ARG A 189 3.33 -22.02 -1.32
CA ARG A 189 3.62 -23.45 -1.52
C ARG A 189 4.69 -23.58 -2.58
N VAL A 190 5.78 -24.28 -2.26
CA VAL A 190 6.82 -24.59 -3.24
C VAL A 190 6.39 -25.79 -4.08
N PRO A 191 6.29 -25.67 -5.42
CA PRO A 191 6.01 -26.81 -6.29
C PRO A 191 7.14 -27.85 -6.24
N ARG A 192 6.82 -29.13 -6.43
CA ARG A 192 7.83 -30.22 -6.42
C ARG A 192 8.60 -30.36 -7.72
N ALA A 193 7.96 -29.94 -8.80
CA ALA A 193 8.43 -30.16 -10.16
C ALA A 193 8.02 -28.99 -11.03
N SER A 194 8.79 -28.79 -12.10
CA SER A 194 8.54 -27.74 -13.08
C SER A 194 7.19 -27.88 -13.78
N THR A 195 6.70 -29.11 -13.97
CA THR A 195 5.36 -29.36 -14.51
C THR A 195 4.26 -28.82 -13.58
N GLU A 196 4.36 -29.10 -12.27
CA GLU A 196 3.43 -28.57 -11.27
C GLU A 196 3.47 -27.03 -11.23
N ALA A 197 4.68 -26.45 -11.26
CA ALA A 197 4.84 -25.00 -11.29
C ALA A 197 4.17 -24.38 -12.53
N LEU A 198 4.36 -24.99 -13.71
CA LEU A 198 3.74 -24.55 -14.96
C LEU A 198 2.21 -24.66 -14.91
N ASP A 199 1.67 -25.75 -14.38
CA ASP A 199 0.23 -25.97 -14.26
C ASP A 199 -0.44 -24.95 -13.32
N LEU A 200 0.21 -24.64 -12.19
CA LEU A 200 -0.26 -23.61 -11.26
C LEU A 200 -0.26 -22.22 -11.90
N VAL A 201 0.78 -21.89 -12.66
CA VAL A 201 0.95 -20.57 -13.28
C VAL A 201 0.07 -20.41 -14.52
N ALA A 202 -0.18 -21.49 -15.27
CA ALA A 202 -1.00 -21.46 -16.48
C ALA A 202 -2.42 -20.93 -16.22
N LYS A 203 -2.99 -21.20 -15.04
CA LYS A 203 -4.30 -20.67 -14.62
C LYS A 203 -4.32 -19.14 -14.49
N GLN A 204 -3.17 -18.54 -14.21
CA GLN A 204 -2.99 -17.10 -14.04
C GLN A 204 -2.47 -16.41 -15.32
N LEU A 205 -2.36 -17.17 -16.43
CA LEU A 205 -1.94 -16.67 -17.74
C LEU A 205 -3.09 -16.77 -18.75
N VAL A 206 -3.72 -15.64 -19.01
CA VAL A 206 -4.89 -15.55 -19.89
C VAL A 206 -4.47 -15.03 -21.26
N SER A 207 -4.92 -15.68 -22.33
CA SER A 207 -4.64 -15.24 -23.70
C SER A 207 -5.90 -14.70 -24.35
N LEU A 208 -5.83 -13.48 -24.87
CA LEU A 208 -6.91 -12.81 -25.59
C LEU A 208 -6.82 -13.01 -27.10
N GLN A 209 -6.01 -13.97 -27.58
CA GLN A 209 -5.82 -14.23 -29.01
C GLN A 209 -7.07 -14.74 -29.74
N HIS A 210 -8.12 -15.11 -28.99
CA HIS A 210 -9.42 -15.51 -29.56
C HIS A 210 -10.30 -14.32 -29.94
N TYR A 211 -10.02 -13.12 -29.42
CA TYR A 211 -10.64 -11.89 -29.88
C TYR A 211 -9.97 -11.43 -31.19
N ALA A 212 -10.79 -11.04 -32.17
CA ALA A 212 -10.30 -10.61 -33.48
C ALA A 212 -9.41 -9.36 -33.36
N GLU A 213 -9.84 -8.40 -32.55
CA GLU A 213 -9.13 -7.17 -32.25
C GLU A 213 -9.30 -6.85 -30.77
N VAL A 214 -8.22 -6.41 -30.12
CA VAL A 214 -8.25 -5.97 -28.72
C VAL A 214 -7.55 -4.62 -28.65
N ASP A 215 -8.34 -3.56 -28.45
CA ASP A 215 -7.76 -2.27 -28.08
C ASP A 215 -7.31 -2.33 -26.62
N VAL A 216 -6.02 -2.10 -26.38
CA VAL A 216 -5.42 -2.24 -25.04
C VAL A 216 -6.04 -1.27 -24.04
N ARG A 217 -6.41 -0.04 -24.48
CA ARG A 217 -7.01 0.95 -23.60
C ARG A 217 -8.43 0.52 -23.20
N HIS A 218 -9.21 0.04 -24.17
CA HIS A 218 -10.52 -0.54 -23.94
C HIS A 218 -10.43 -1.72 -22.98
N PHE A 219 -9.54 -2.68 -23.24
CA PHE A 219 -9.35 -3.84 -22.36
C PHE A 219 -8.96 -3.45 -20.93
N VAL A 220 -8.00 -2.53 -20.76
CA VAL A 220 -7.60 -2.04 -19.43
C VAL A 220 -8.76 -1.34 -18.71
N ASN A 221 -9.58 -0.57 -19.43
CA ASN A 221 -10.77 0.05 -18.85
C ASN A 221 -11.76 -0.98 -18.32
N HIS A 222 -11.96 -2.10 -19.03
CA HIS A 222 -12.77 -3.22 -18.52
C HIS A 222 -12.09 -3.86 -17.30
N VAL A 223 -10.79 -4.20 -17.39
CA VAL A 223 -10.00 -4.78 -16.30
C VAL A 223 -10.11 -4.00 -14.99
N ILE A 224 -10.26 -2.67 -15.00
CA ILE A 224 -10.35 -1.85 -13.78
C ILE A 224 -11.78 -1.51 -13.35
N ASN A 225 -12.80 -1.88 -14.13
CA ASN A 225 -14.21 -1.54 -13.89
C ASN A 225 -15.16 -2.74 -13.79
N THR A 226 -14.67 -3.95 -14.06
CA THR A 226 -15.39 -5.22 -13.84
C THR A 226 -15.03 -5.81 -12.46
N GLY A 227 -15.54 -7.01 -12.17
CA GLY A 227 -15.17 -7.80 -11.01
C GLY A 227 -13.65 -7.88 -10.79
N ARG A 228 -13.24 -8.13 -9.54
CA ARG A 228 -11.82 -8.17 -9.19
C ARG A 228 -11.11 -9.27 -9.98
N VAL A 229 -10.06 -8.90 -10.70
CA VAL A 229 -9.36 -9.82 -11.62
C VAL A 229 -8.50 -10.86 -10.89
N VAL A 230 -7.93 -10.48 -9.75
CA VAL A 230 -7.11 -11.36 -8.92
C VAL A 230 -7.94 -11.96 -7.79
N ASP A 231 -7.89 -13.27 -7.66
CA ASP A 231 -8.40 -13.98 -6.49
C ASP A 231 -7.24 -14.23 -5.53
N SER A 232 -7.18 -13.46 -4.44
CA SER A 232 -6.08 -13.58 -3.50
C SER A 232 -5.99 -14.95 -2.82
N SER A 233 -7.07 -15.74 -2.76
CA SER A 233 -7.02 -17.09 -2.20
C SER A 233 -6.24 -18.08 -3.06
N GLU A 234 -6.18 -17.83 -4.38
CA GLU A 234 -5.39 -18.62 -5.34
C GLU A 234 -4.08 -17.95 -5.72
N SER A 235 -4.15 -16.67 -6.11
CA SER A 235 -3.00 -15.90 -6.55
C SER A 235 -3.23 -14.40 -6.52
N VAL A 236 -2.20 -13.69 -6.06
CA VAL A 236 -2.19 -12.22 -6.01
C VAL A 236 -1.76 -11.55 -7.31
N SER A 237 -1.53 -12.28 -8.40
CA SER A 237 -1.12 -11.72 -9.70
C SER A 237 -1.66 -12.50 -10.90
N LYS A 238 -1.94 -11.79 -11.99
CA LYS A 238 -2.44 -12.34 -13.25
C LYS A 238 -1.79 -11.64 -14.44
N LEU A 239 -1.56 -12.37 -15.53
CA LEU A 239 -0.97 -11.85 -16.76
C LEU A 239 -1.89 -12.12 -17.96
N PHE A 240 -2.20 -11.08 -18.72
CA PHE A 240 -2.93 -11.18 -19.98
C PHE A 240 -2.00 -10.98 -21.17
N ILE A 241 -2.12 -11.86 -22.17
CA ILE A 241 -1.43 -11.77 -23.45
C ILE A 241 -2.41 -11.27 -24.52
N LEU A 242 -2.16 -10.08 -25.07
CA LEU A 242 -2.97 -9.53 -26.15
C LEU A 242 -2.53 -10.09 -27.52
N PRO A 243 -3.38 -10.01 -28.57
CA PRO A 243 -2.99 -10.36 -29.92
C PRO A 243 -1.75 -9.59 -30.40
N LEU A 244 -0.86 -10.27 -31.14
CA LEU A 244 0.29 -9.62 -31.77
C LEU A 244 -0.20 -8.68 -32.88
N GLN A 245 0.34 -7.46 -32.89
CA GLN A 245 0.05 -6.47 -33.93
C GLN A 245 1.24 -6.41 -34.89
N PRO A 246 1.09 -6.72 -36.18
CA PRO A 246 2.18 -6.67 -37.14
C PRO A 246 2.66 -5.23 -37.35
N LEU A 247 3.98 -5.05 -37.49
CA LEU A 247 4.61 -3.79 -37.84
C LEU A 247 5.09 -3.82 -39.30
N SER A 248 5.21 -2.65 -39.92
CA SER A 248 5.62 -2.51 -41.33
C SER A 248 7.04 -3.03 -41.63
N ASN A 249 7.88 -3.17 -40.62
CA ASN A 249 9.27 -3.64 -40.71
C ASN A 249 9.39 -5.18 -40.56
N GLY A 250 8.28 -5.92 -40.64
CA GLY A 250 8.26 -7.38 -40.46
C GLY A 250 8.38 -7.85 -39.00
N ARG A 251 8.37 -6.92 -38.03
CA ARG A 251 8.31 -7.22 -36.59
C ARG A 251 6.86 -7.20 -36.12
N SER A 252 6.65 -7.40 -34.83
CA SER A 252 5.33 -7.26 -34.21
C SER A 252 5.40 -6.47 -32.91
N THR A 253 4.32 -5.82 -32.55
CA THR A 253 4.09 -5.30 -31.20
C THR A 253 3.39 -6.36 -30.36
N MET A 254 3.95 -6.64 -29.19
CA MET A 254 3.35 -7.50 -28.17
C MET A 254 2.96 -6.64 -26.98
N GLN A 255 1.71 -6.76 -26.56
CA GLN A 255 1.18 -6.07 -25.40
C GLN A 255 0.81 -7.07 -24.33
N LEU A 256 1.22 -6.78 -23.10
CA LEU A 256 0.98 -7.60 -21.93
C LEU A 256 0.33 -6.73 -20.86
N VAL A 257 -0.70 -7.24 -20.19
CA VAL A 257 -1.33 -6.55 -19.06
C VAL A 257 -1.12 -7.37 -17.80
N PHE A 258 -0.32 -6.85 -16.88
CA PHE A 258 -0.15 -7.38 -15.54
C PHE A 258 -1.23 -6.80 -14.64
N VAL A 259 -1.91 -7.63 -13.87
CA VAL A 259 -2.82 -7.20 -12.80
C VAL A 259 -2.34 -7.83 -11.51
N VAL A 260 -2.08 -7.01 -10.50
CA VAL A 260 -1.44 -7.44 -9.25
C VAL A 260 -2.15 -6.82 -8.06
N ALA A 261 -2.41 -7.62 -7.04
CA ALA A 261 -2.92 -7.11 -5.78
C ALA A 261 -1.91 -6.13 -5.18
N HIS A 262 -2.35 -4.93 -4.81
CA HIS A 262 -1.41 -3.89 -4.37
C HIS A 262 -0.65 -4.27 -3.08
N MET A 263 -1.14 -5.25 -2.30
CA MET A 263 -0.45 -5.74 -1.10
C MET A 263 0.93 -6.38 -1.33
N VAL A 264 1.31 -6.71 -2.56
CA VAL A 264 2.65 -7.28 -2.87
C VAL A 264 3.54 -6.38 -3.71
N ALA A 265 3.03 -5.22 -4.14
CA ALA A 265 3.70 -4.39 -5.14
C ALA A 265 3.52 -2.90 -4.87
N ASP A 266 4.53 -2.11 -5.21
CA ASP A 266 4.38 -0.68 -5.49
C ASP A 266 4.90 -0.36 -6.91
N GLY A 267 4.92 0.92 -7.28
CA GLY A 267 5.42 1.32 -8.59
C GLY A 267 6.86 0.87 -8.86
N LEU A 268 7.73 0.85 -7.84
CA LEU A 268 9.13 0.44 -7.96
C LEU A 268 9.26 -1.08 -8.11
N SER A 269 8.44 -1.85 -7.39
CA SER A 269 8.36 -3.30 -7.56
C SER A 269 7.98 -3.66 -9.00
N VAL A 270 6.98 -2.98 -9.56
CA VAL A 270 6.53 -3.24 -10.94
C VAL A 270 7.64 -2.97 -11.96
N PHE A 271 8.40 -1.87 -11.84
CA PHE A 271 9.54 -1.63 -12.73
C PHE A 271 10.63 -2.70 -12.61
N ASN A 272 10.94 -3.14 -11.39
CA ASN A 272 11.89 -4.23 -11.14
C ASN A 272 11.47 -5.51 -11.86
N TRP A 273 10.19 -5.90 -11.73
CA TRP A 273 9.66 -7.12 -12.35
C TRP A 273 9.57 -7.01 -13.87
N VAL A 274 9.18 -5.86 -14.40
CA VAL A 274 9.13 -5.64 -15.85
C VAL A 274 10.53 -5.72 -16.46
N GLN A 275 11.54 -5.16 -15.79
CA GLN A 275 12.93 -5.31 -16.20
C GLN A 275 13.33 -6.79 -16.22
N ASP A 276 13.10 -7.55 -15.14
CA ASP A 276 13.48 -8.96 -15.10
C ASP A 276 12.69 -9.80 -16.11
N PHE A 277 11.40 -9.51 -16.32
CA PHE A 277 10.58 -10.16 -17.33
C PHE A 277 11.17 -10.00 -18.74
N ILE A 278 11.57 -8.78 -19.13
CA ILE A 278 12.18 -8.52 -20.44
C ILE A 278 13.52 -9.24 -20.56
N ASP A 279 14.33 -9.23 -19.50
CA ASP A 279 15.62 -9.90 -19.46
C ASP A 279 15.44 -11.43 -19.64
N LEU A 280 14.45 -12.02 -18.99
CA LEU A 280 14.10 -13.44 -19.11
C LEU A 280 13.52 -13.80 -20.49
N MET A 281 12.68 -12.94 -21.09
CA MET A 281 12.13 -13.17 -22.42
C MET A 281 13.23 -13.29 -23.49
N ASN A 282 14.34 -12.56 -23.32
CA ASN A 282 15.49 -12.58 -24.23
C ASN A 282 16.52 -13.70 -23.93
N ARG A 283 16.28 -14.58 -22.96
CA ARG A 283 17.14 -15.76 -22.71
C ARG A 283 16.75 -16.93 -23.59
N GLU A 284 17.67 -17.88 -23.77
CA GLU A 284 17.36 -19.13 -24.42
C GLU A 284 16.41 -19.98 -23.57
N VAL A 285 15.47 -20.71 -24.20
CA VAL A 285 14.44 -21.48 -23.47
C VAL A 285 15.05 -22.47 -22.48
N TYR A 286 16.13 -23.16 -22.88
CA TYR A 286 16.81 -24.12 -22.01
C TYR A 286 17.43 -23.47 -20.76
N GLN A 287 17.86 -22.21 -20.84
CA GLN A 287 18.40 -21.46 -19.70
C GLN A 287 17.28 -21.13 -18.71
N VAL A 288 16.16 -20.64 -19.22
CA VAL A 288 14.95 -20.37 -18.41
C VAL A 288 14.47 -21.64 -17.72
N GLN A 289 14.46 -22.77 -18.42
CA GLN A 289 14.06 -24.06 -17.87
C GLN A 289 15.00 -24.52 -16.75
N ALA A 290 16.32 -24.49 -16.99
CA ALA A 290 17.32 -24.90 -16.01
C ALA A 290 17.30 -24.03 -14.74
N GLU A 291 17.07 -22.72 -14.90
CA GLU A 291 16.93 -21.81 -13.77
C GLU A 291 15.62 -22.02 -13.01
N MET A 292 14.54 -22.39 -13.71
CA MET A 292 13.28 -22.76 -13.07
C MET A 292 13.45 -24.02 -12.21
N ASP A 293 14.14 -25.04 -12.71
CA ASP A 293 14.41 -26.25 -11.93
C ASP A 293 15.20 -25.94 -10.63
N ASN A 294 16.19 -25.04 -10.70
CA ASN A 294 16.92 -24.58 -9.52
C ASN A 294 16.03 -23.77 -8.56
N ALA A 295 15.13 -22.95 -9.09
CA ALA A 295 14.25 -22.10 -8.29
C ALA A 295 13.16 -22.87 -7.51
N LEU A 296 13.01 -24.18 -7.75
CA LEU A 296 12.14 -25.06 -6.97
C LEU A 296 12.76 -25.52 -5.65
N ASP A 297 14.05 -25.27 -5.41
CA ASP A 297 14.65 -25.52 -4.10
C ASP A 297 13.98 -24.59 -3.06
N PRO A 298 13.36 -25.13 -2.00
CA PRO A 298 12.80 -24.31 -0.94
C PRO A 298 13.81 -23.35 -0.31
N HIS A 299 15.10 -23.70 -0.24
CA HIS A 299 16.15 -22.82 0.27
C HIS A 299 16.33 -21.57 -0.62
N GLU A 300 16.31 -21.75 -1.93
CA GLU A 300 16.37 -20.66 -2.91
C GLU A 300 15.18 -19.71 -2.80
N ILE A 301 14.00 -20.22 -2.44
CA ILE A 301 12.82 -19.39 -2.19
C ILE A 301 12.96 -18.65 -0.86
N GLU A 302 13.38 -19.35 0.20
CA GLU A 302 13.56 -18.82 1.55
C GLU A 302 14.50 -17.58 1.57
N GLU A 303 15.61 -17.62 0.81
CA GLU A 303 16.54 -16.49 0.68
C GLU A 303 15.93 -15.25 -0.01
N LYS A 304 14.90 -15.46 -0.84
CA LYS A 304 14.20 -14.41 -1.58
C LYS A 304 12.97 -13.89 -0.84
N LEU A 305 12.59 -14.50 0.30
CA LEU A 305 11.45 -14.07 1.09
C LEU A 305 11.71 -12.74 1.78
N ILE A 306 10.75 -11.83 1.64
CA ILE A 306 10.91 -10.45 2.08
C ILE A 306 10.15 -10.27 3.39
N PRO A 307 10.78 -9.66 4.41
CA PRO A 307 10.12 -9.40 5.68
C PRO A 307 8.95 -8.43 5.50
N ALA A 308 7.99 -8.50 6.41
CA ALA A 308 6.97 -7.45 6.50
C ALA A 308 7.62 -6.12 6.87
N GLN A 309 6.95 -5.03 6.48
CA GLN A 309 7.44 -3.67 6.75
C GLN A 309 7.67 -3.42 8.26
N GLU A 310 6.83 -4.00 9.11
CA GLU A 310 6.86 -3.85 10.57
C GLU A 310 8.11 -4.47 11.20
N ASP A 311 8.64 -5.51 10.59
CA ASP A 311 9.86 -6.19 11.03
C ASP A 311 11.13 -5.45 10.57
N LEU A 312 11.00 -4.56 9.59
CA LEU A 312 12.06 -3.66 9.12
C LEU A 312 12.16 -2.37 9.94
N TYR A 313 11.22 -2.12 10.85
CA TYR A 313 11.23 -0.91 11.65
C TYR A 313 12.42 -0.85 12.62
N PRO A 314 13.06 0.33 12.78
CA PRO A 314 14.08 0.48 13.79
C PRO A 314 13.46 0.30 15.18
N THR A 315 14.14 -0.48 16.02
CA THR A 315 13.75 -0.67 17.42
C THR A 315 13.76 0.66 18.17
N VAL A 316 12.85 0.82 19.13
CA VAL A 316 12.82 2.00 19.99
C VAL A 316 13.97 1.88 21.00
N PRO A 317 14.95 2.80 21.01
CA PRO A 317 16.14 2.67 21.86
C PRO A 317 15.81 2.84 23.35
N GLY A 318 16.65 2.23 24.20
CA GLY A 318 16.55 2.31 25.66
C GLY A 318 15.78 1.14 26.30
N ASN A 319 15.65 1.19 27.62
CA ASN A 319 14.96 0.16 28.40
C ASN A 319 13.42 0.19 28.20
N LEU A 320 12.72 -0.83 28.69
CA LEU A 320 11.27 -0.97 28.56
C LEU A 320 10.49 0.27 29.05
N ALA A 321 10.95 0.92 30.12
CA ALA A 321 10.31 2.14 30.61
C ALA A 321 10.44 3.30 29.61
N ARG A 322 11.62 3.50 29.00
CA ARG A 322 11.83 4.50 27.95
C ARG A 322 11.00 4.21 26.71
N GLN A 323 10.90 2.94 26.31
CA GLN A 323 10.07 2.54 25.16
C GLN A 323 8.59 2.83 25.42
N ARG A 324 8.08 2.55 26.62
CA ARG A 324 6.70 2.91 27.03
C ARG A 324 6.47 4.42 26.97
N TRP A 325 7.39 5.21 27.52
CA TRP A 325 7.32 6.67 27.45
C TRP A 325 7.38 7.20 26.02
N PHE A 326 8.22 6.62 25.15
CA PHE A 326 8.29 6.97 23.74
C PHE A 326 6.92 6.83 23.05
N TRP A 327 6.24 5.70 23.25
CA TRP A 327 4.91 5.48 22.68
C TRP A 327 3.85 6.39 23.28
N ALA A 328 3.86 6.59 24.60
CA ALA A 328 2.94 7.52 25.26
C ALA A 328 3.11 8.96 24.73
N ILE A 329 4.35 9.44 24.63
CA ILE A 329 4.69 10.76 24.07
C ILE A 329 4.25 10.84 22.61
N THR A 330 4.51 9.82 21.79
CA THR A 330 4.11 9.80 20.38
C THR A 330 2.60 9.96 20.21
N ARG A 331 1.81 9.23 21.00
CA ARG A 331 0.34 9.32 21.00
C ARG A 331 -0.16 10.72 21.38
N ILE A 332 0.38 11.30 22.45
CA ILE A 332 0.02 12.66 22.89
C ILE A 332 0.45 13.70 21.86
N LEU A 333 1.65 13.57 21.28
CA LEU A 333 2.13 14.49 20.25
C LEU A 333 1.26 14.45 18.99
N ARG A 334 0.73 13.28 18.61
CA ARG A 334 -0.29 13.18 17.57
C ARG A 334 -1.57 13.90 17.99
N HIS A 335 -2.08 13.64 19.19
CA HIS A 335 -3.29 14.28 19.72
C HIS A 335 -3.21 15.82 19.75
N VAL A 336 -2.07 16.40 20.16
CA VAL A 336 -1.90 17.86 20.22
C VAL A 336 -1.37 18.47 18.92
N GLN A 337 -1.12 17.66 17.89
CA GLN A 337 -0.61 18.15 16.62
C GLN A 337 -1.61 19.12 15.99
N LYS A 338 -1.13 20.27 15.52
CA LYS A 338 -1.96 21.16 14.72
C LYS A 338 -2.25 20.50 13.37
N PRO A 339 -3.52 20.30 12.98
CA PRO A 339 -3.86 19.78 11.66
C PRO A 339 -3.30 20.65 10.55
N LEU A 340 -3.05 20.04 9.39
CA LEU A 340 -2.81 20.81 8.17
C LEU A 340 -4.04 21.65 7.85
N SER A 341 -3.82 22.82 7.26
CA SER A 341 -4.91 23.66 6.73
C SER A 341 -5.72 22.87 5.71
N SER A 342 -7.05 23.03 5.72
CA SER A 342 -7.92 22.46 4.70
C SER A 342 -7.52 22.93 3.31
N GLY A 343 -7.26 22.01 2.39
CA GLY A 343 -7.14 22.34 0.97
C GLY A 343 -8.49 22.71 0.35
N PHE A 344 -8.47 23.29 -0.84
CA PHE A 344 -9.68 23.30 -1.67
C PHE A 344 -10.03 21.87 -2.10
N VAL A 345 -11.33 21.61 -2.24
CA VAL A 345 -11.86 20.35 -2.77
C VAL A 345 -11.36 20.18 -4.20
N ASN A 346 -11.08 18.96 -4.63
CA ASN A 346 -10.63 18.72 -6.00
C ASN A 346 -11.60 19.39 -7.01
N PRO A 347 -11.13 20.35 -7.83
CA PRO A 347 -11.98 21.17 -8.69
C PRO A 347 -12.52 20.40 -9.89
N LEU A 348 -12.02 19.18 -10.13
CA LEU A 348 -12.51 18.27 -11.16
C LEU A 348 -13.73 17.48 -10.69
N ARG A 349 -14.14 17.61 -9.41
CA ARG A 349 -15.30 16.86 -8.91
C ARG A 349 -16.59 17.38 -9.53
N ARG A 350 -17.41 16.44 -10.00
CA ARG A 350 -18.80 16.70 -10.37
C ARG A 350 -19.68 16.86 -9.13
N LYS A 351 -20.85 17.47 -9.29
CA LYS A 351 -21.83 17.66 -8.20
C LYS A 351 -22.47 16.36 -7.74
N HIS A 352 -22.69 15.41 -8.67
CA HIS A 352 -23.36 14.15 -8.42
C HIS A 352 -22.53 13.00 -8.98
N ARG A 353 -22.39 11.91 -8.20
CA ARG A 353 -21.69 10.73 -8.71
C ARG A 353 -22.49 10.08 -9.83
N GLU A 354 -21.82 9.58 -10.85
CA GLU A 354 -22.46 8.77 -11.91
C GLU A 354 -21.85 7.37 -11.92
N SER A 355 -22.64 6.37 -12.34
CA SER A 355 -22.12 5.03 -12.58
C SER A 355 -21.98 4.82 -14.08
N ILE A 356 -20.79 4.38 -14.49
CA ILE A 356 -20.51 3.95 -15.85
C ILE A 356 -20.83 2.45 -15.94
N ILE A 357 -21.62 2.09 -16.94
CA ILE A 357 -21.96 0.71 -17.27
C ILE A 357 -21.05 0.27 -18.41
N PHE A 358 -20.45 -0.90 -18.24
CA PHE A 358 -19.60 -1.54 -19.25
C PHE A 358 -20.38 -2.67 -19.90
N ASP A 359 -20.25 -2.84 -21.21
CA ASP A 359 -20.75 -4.01 -21.91
C ASP A 359 -19.93 -5.26 -21.55
N SER A 360 -20.46 -6.45 -21.82
CA SER A 360 -19.79 -7.71 -21.49
C SER A 360 -18.82 -8.17 -22.59
N HIS A 361 -18.09 -7.24 -23.21
CA HIS A 361 -17.27 -7.52 -24.39
C HIS A 361 -16.19 -8.59 -24.13
N TYR A 362 -15.64 -8.65 -22.92
CA TYR A 362 -14.61 -9.62 -22.54
C TYR A 362 -15.10 -10.71 -21.58
N ALA A 363 -16.39 -11.08 -21.66
CA ALA A 363 -17.05 -11.99 -20.70
C ALA A 363 -16.39 -13.37 -20.56
N ASP A 364 -15.65 -13.84 -21.57
CA ASP A 364 -14.92 -15.11 -21.50
C ASP A 364 -13.73 -15.06 -20.52
N THR A 365 -13.32 -13.85 -20.10
CA THR A 365 -12.09 -13.65 -19.32
C THR A 365 -12.23 -12.74 -18.11
N LEU A 366 -13.24 -11.87 -18.09
CA LEU A 366 -13.52 -10.93 -17.02
C LEU A 366 -14.90 -11.19 -16.43
N ASP A 367 -15.03 -10.91 -15.14
CA ASP A 367 -16.27 -11.13 -14.39
C ASP A 367 -17.18 -9.89 -14.43
N TYR A 368 -18.32 -10.02 -15.09
CA TYR A 368 -19.34 -8.97 -15.22
C TYR A 368 -20.54 -9.16 -14.26
N ASP A 369 -20.45 -10.07 -13.30
CA ASP A 369 -21.53 -10.28 -12.32
C ASP A 369 -21.81 -8.95 -11.57
N PRO A 370 -23.07 -8.46 -11.59
CA PRO A 370 -23.47 -7.28 -10.82
C PRO A 370 -23.09 -7.33 -9.33
N SER A 371 -23.05 -8.51 -8.70
CA SER A 371 -22.67 -8.64 -7.29
C SER A 371 -21.17 -8.46 -7.05
N GLN A 372 -20.35 -8.65 -8.09
CA GLN A 372 -18.89 -8.50 -8.05
C GLN A 372 -18.43 -7.13 -8.56
N LYS A 373 -19.37 -6.30 -9.07
CA LYS A 373 -19.07 -4.96 -9.58
C LYS A 373 -18.37 -4.11 -8.51
N PRO A 374 -17.26 -3.42 -8.84
CA PRO A 374 -16.61 -2.53 -7.89
C PRO A 374 -17.56 -1.39 -7.47
N PRO A 375 -17.39 -0.84 -6.26
CA PRO A 375 -18.29 0.18 -5.71
C PRO A 375 -18.25 1.52 -6.45
N LEU A 376 -17.24 1.71 -7.32
CA LEU A 376 -17.03 2.90 -8.12
C LEU A 376 -16.34 2.53 -9.43
N ASN A 377 -16.43 3.41 -10.42
CA ASN A 377 -15.70 3.30 -11.67
C ASN A 377 -14.33 4.00 -11.58
N THR A 378 -13.30 3.35 -12.11
CA THR A 378 -11.94 3.91 -12.24
C THR A 378 -11.75 4.46 -13.65
N GLY A 379 -11.25 5.68 -13.74
CA GLY A 379 -10.76 6.29 -14.98
C GLY A 379 -9.23 6.37 -15.01
N HIS A 380 -8.68 6.52 -16.21
CA HIS A 380 -7.25 6.61 -16.45
C HIS A 380 -6.92 7.71 -17.47
N SER A 381 -5.98 8.60 -17.12
CA SER A 381 -5.47 9.66 -17.99
C SER A 381 -3.93 9.61 -18.01
N ILE A 382 -3.34 9.83 -19.18
CA ILE A 382 -1.89 9.67 -19.41
C ILE A 382 -1.31 10.92 -20.08
N PRO A 383 -1.34 12.09 -19.39
CA PRO A 383 -0.73 13.29 -19.94
C PRO A 383 0.77 13.06 -20.20
N VAL A 384 1.23 13.53 -21.34
CA VAL A 384 2.66 13.58 -21.68
C VAL A 384 3.01 15.03 -21.90
N LEU A 385 3.97 15.55 -21.14
CA LEU A 385 4.50 16.87 -21.44
C LEU A 385 5.18 16.82 -22.79
N THR A 386 4.97 17.87 -23.58
CA THR A 386 5.75 18.06 -24.81
C THR A 386 7.25 18.15 -24.50
N PRO A 387 8.13 17.97 -25.50
CA PRO A 387 9.58 18.14 -25.29
C PRO A 387 9.95 19.51 -24.72
N SER A 388 9.35 20.58 -25.23
CA SER A 388 9.56 21.96 -24.77
C SER A 388 9.05 22.19 -23.35
N ALA A 389 7.85 21.72 -23.01
CA ALA A 389 7.32 21.82 -21.65
C ALA A 389 8.15 21.02 -20.64
N SER A 390 8.60 19.81 -21.02
CA SER A 390 9.50 18.98 -20.20
C SER A 390 10.82 19.68 -19.92
N GLN A 391 11.43 20.29 -20.95
CA GLN A 391 12.67 21.05 -20.82
C GLN A 391 12.49 22.32 -19.98
N SER A 392 11.37 23.02 -20.17
CA SER A 392 10.98 24.21 -19.41
C SER A 392 10.86 23.87 -17.92
N LEU A 393 10.12 22.81 -17.56
CA LEU A 393 10.02 22.33 -16.18
C LEU A 393 11.39 22.08 -15.54
N GLN A 394 12.29 21.39 -16.26
CA GLN A 394 13.64 21.10 -15.77
C GLN A 394 14.45 22.39 -15.53
N ASN A 395 14.36 23.35 -16.44
CA ASN A 395 15.04 24.64 -16.33
C ASN A 395 14.50 25.45 -15.15
N LEU A 396 13.18 25.56 -15.02
CA LEU A 396 12.52 26.24 -13.90
C LEU A 396 12.89 25.62 -12.55
N CYS A 397 12.93 24.28 -12.45
CA CYS A 397 13.39 23.60 -11.25
C CYS A 397 14.85 23.92 -10.91
N ARG A 398 15.75 23.93 -11.92
CA ARG A 398 17.16 24.27 -11.77
C ARG A 398 17.34 25.71 -11.28
N GLU A 399 16.66 26.66 -11.91
CA GLU A 399 16.67 28.08 -11.53
C GLU A 399 16.12 28.30 -10.11
N ALA A 400 15.05 27.59 -9.75
CA ALA A 400 14.48 27.63 -8.41
C ALA A 400 15.34 26.92 -7.34
N LYS A 401 16.38 26.17 -7.75
CA LYS A 401 17.19 25.27 -6.91
C LYS A 401 16.34 24.21 -6.19
N THR A 402 15.46 23.56 -6.95
CA THR A 402 14.53 22.54 -6.46
C THR A 402 14.68 21.24 -7.23
N SER A 403 14.15 20.14 -6.69
CA SER A 403 14.12 18.85 -7.38
C SER A 403 13.02 18.80 -8.44
N ILE A 404 13.19 17.95 -9.47
CA ILE A 404 12.14 17.65 -10.45
C ILE A 404 10.87 17.12 -9.77
N GLY A 405 11.04 16.26 -8.75
CA GLY A 405 9.93 15.80 -7.92
C GLY A 405 9.12 16.96 -7.32
N ALA A 406 9.76 17.99 -6.77
CA ALA A 406 9.05 19.17 -6.26
C ALA A 406 8.38 19.98 -7.39
N GLY A 407 9.00 20.04 -8.57
CA GLY A 407 8.42 20.64 -9.77
C GLY A 407 7.14 19.94 -10.23
N ILE A 408 7.07 18.61 -10.15
CA ILE A 408 5.87 17.84 -10.48
C ILE A 408 4.69 18.23 -9.56
N PHE A 409 4.94 18.30 -8.24
CA PHE A 409 3.92 18.76 -7.30
C PHE A 409 3.48 20.19 -7.58
N ALA A 410 4.42 21.08 -7.92
CA ALA A 410 4.13 22.45 -8.29
C ALA A 410 3.30 22.56 -9.57
N LEU A 411 3.60 21.76 -10.58
CA LEU A 411 2.84 21.72 -11.84
C LEU A 411 1.39 21.29 -11.60
N VAL A 412 1.18 20.23 -10.83
CA VAL A 412 -0.18 19.77 -10.49
C VAL A 412 -0.92 20.83 -9.68
N ALA A 413 -0.27 21.42 -8.68
CA ALA A 413 -0.86 22.50 -7.87
C ALA A 413 -1.25 23.71 -8.71
N LEU A 414 -0.39 24.09 -9.67
CA LEU A 414 -0.61 25.21 -10.57
C LEU A 414 -1.85 24.99 -11.43
N VAL A 415 -1.94 23.84 -12.13
CA VAL A 415 -3.09 23.54 -12.99
C VAL A 415 -4.37 23.37 -12.17
N MET A 416 -4.33 22.68 -11.03
CA MET A 416 -5.49 22.53 -10.16
C MET A 416 -5.98 23.89 -9.64
N SER A 417 -5.07 24.81 -9.30
CA SER A 417 -5.44 26.15 -8.84
C SER A 417 -6.09 26.98 -9.95
N GLU A 418 -5.61 26.87 -11.20
CA GLU A 418 -6.24 27.56 -12.35
C GLU A 418 -7.66 27.05 -12.62
N ILE A 419 -7.86 25.72 -12.54
CA ILE A 419 -9.18 25.14 -12.73
C ILE A 419 -10.11 25.55 -11.58
N GLU A 420 -9.64 25.52 -10.33
CA GLU A 420 -10.40 26.00 -9.16
C GLU A 420 -10.79 27.48 -9.26
N GLU A 421 -9.91 28.33 -9.78
CA GLU A 421 -10.24 29.74 -10.04
C GLU A 421 -11.36 29.90 -11.06
N LYS A 422 -11.28 29.12 -12.15
CA LYS A 422 -12.24 29.15 -13.25
C LYS A 422 -13.60 28.58 -12.86
N THR A 423 -13.63 27.47 -12.10
CA THR A 423 -14.87 26.82 -11.68
C THR A 423 -15.54 27.53 -10.51
N ASN A 424 -14.76 28.22 -9.67
CA ASN A 424 -15.25 28.96 -8.51
C ASN A 424 -14.80 30.44 -8.55
N PRO A 425 -15.29 31.26 -9.51
CA PRO A 425 -14.88 32.65 -9.67
C PRO A 425 -15.36 33.56 -8.54
N ASN A 426 -16.43 33.17 -7.82
CA ASN A 426 -17.03 33.96 -6.75
C ASN A 426 -16.24 33.90 -5.43
N ILE A 427 -15.24 33.02 -5.30
CA ILE A 427 -14.39 32.93 -4.12
C ILE A 427 -13.31 34.00 -4.22
N SER A 428 -13.30 34.95 -3.28
CA SER A 428 -12.30 36.02 -3.24
C SER A 428 -10.89 35.46 -3.01
N GLU A 429 -9.84 36.15 -3.51
CA GLU A 429 -8.45 35.70 -3.35
C GLU A 429 -8.07 35.41 -1.89
N THR A 430 -8.58 36.21 -0.94
CA THR A 430 -8.33 36.06 0.50
C THR A 430 -9.00 34.85 1.13
N GLU A 431 -10.06 34.32 0.50
CA GLU A 431 -10.80 33.15 0.96
C GLU A 431 -10.34 31.86 0.29
N ARG A 432 -9.48 31.95 -0.73
CA ARG A 432 -8.98 30.78 -1.46
C ARG A 432 -8.12 29.92 -0.56
N LYS A 433 -8.52 28.66 -0.46
CA LYS A 433 -7.79 27.64 0.30
C LYS A 433 -6.53 27.23 -0.44
N PRO A 434 -5.48 26.78 0.27
CA PRO A 434 -4.27 26.27 -0.36
C PRO A 434 -4.54 24.98 -1.14
N PHE A 435 -3.62 24.62 -2.03
CA PHE A 435 -3.56 23.29 -2.60
C PHE A 435 -2.90 22.32 -1.60
N VAL A 436 -3.50 21.16 -1.36
CA VAL A 436 -2.94 20.13 -0.48
C VAL A 436 -2.75 18.85 -1.28
N ALA A 437 -1.51 18.36 -1.35
CA ALA A 437 -1.19 17.09 -2.00
C ALA A 437 -0.86 16.02 -0.96
N SER A 438 -1.58 14.90 -1.01
CA SER A 438 -1.13 13.67 -0.34
C SER A 438 -0.13 12.94 -1.25
N PHE A 439 0.74 12.12 -0.66
CA PHE A 439 1.65 11.31 -1.47
C PHE A 439 2.10 10.05 -0.74
N PRO A 440 2.29 8.95 -1.49
CA PRO A 440 2.98 7.81 -0.96
C PRO A 440 4.48 8.09 -0.81
N LEU A 441 5.07 7.57 0.25
CA LEU A 441 6.48 7.66 0.58
C LEU A 441 7.11 6.28 0.40
N ASN A 442 8.23 6.18 -0.31
CA ASN A 442 9.07 4.98 -0.27
C ASN A 442 9.75 4.89 1.10
N PRO A 443 9.40 3.92 1.96
CA PRO A 443 9.94 3.88 3.30
C PRO A 443 11.26 3.10 3.40
N ARG A 444 11.70 2.40 2.35
CA ARG A 444 12.96 1.62 2.31
C ARG A 444 14.18 2.39 2.85
N PRO A 445 14.41 3.68 2.47
CA PRO A 445 15.53 4.46 2.99
C PRO A 445 15.48 4.73 4.50
N PHE A 446 14.32 4.60 5.13
CA PHE A 446 14.11 4.79 6.57
C PHE A 446 14.31 3.49 7.36
N PHE A 447 14.42 2.36 6.70
CA PHE A 447 14.72 1.07 7.33
C PHE A 447 16.19 0.69 7.21
N GLY A 448 16.95 1.39 6.37
CA GLY A 448 18.26 0.91 5.92
C GLY A 448 18.14 -0.34 5.05
N TYR A 449 16.95 -0.60 4.48
CA TYR A 449 16.73 -1.75 3.61
C TYR A 449 17.38 -1.51 2.25
N THR A 450 18.33 -2.37 1.89
CA THR A 450 19.09 -2.33 0.64
C THR A 450 18.78 -3.49 -0.30
N GLY A 451 17.80 -4.34 0.05
CA GLY A 451 17.36 -5.44 -0.80
C GLY A 451 16.58 -4.97 -2.03
N PRO A 452 16.14 -5.91 -2.89
CA PRO A 452 15.31 -5.62 -4.05
C PRO A 452 14.06 -4.82 -3.69
N ASN A 453 13.49 -4.06 -4.63
CA ASN A 453 12.30 -3.24 -4.39
C ASN A 453 11.00 -4.05 -4.23
N ASP A 454 11.07 -5.30 -3.83
CA ASP A 454 9.95 -6.21 -3.69
C ASP A 454 9.36 -6.07 -2.25
N SER A 455 8.04 -6.11 -2.08
CA SER A 455 7.27 -6.08 -0.80
C SER A 455 7.39 -4.91 0.19
N CYS A 456 8.44 -4.07 0.16
CA CYS A 456 8.55 -2.96 1.11
C CYS A 456 7.68 -1.77 0.66
N MET A 457 6.39 -1.88 0.93
CA MET A 457 5.35 -1.01 0.38
C MET A 457 5.38 0.44 0.87
N LEU A 458 4.50 1.26 0.29
CA LEU A 458 4.41 2.69 0.53
C LEU A 458 3.99 2.99 1.98
N ALA A 459 4.72 3.89 2.64
CA ALA A 459 4.21 4.63 3.78
C ALA A 459 3.38 5.82 3.28
N PHE A 460 2.46 6.34 4.10
CA PHE A 460 1.65 7.49 3.69
C PHE A 460 2.07 8.74 4.43
N SER A 461 2.32 9.81 3.69
CA SER A 461 2.59 11.11 4.30
C SER A 461 1.28 11.78 4.78
N GLN A 462 1.43 12.77 5.66
CA GLN A 462 0.33 13.69 5.99
C GLN A 462 0.01 14.66 4.84
N GLY A 463 0.84 14.68 3.79
CA GLY A 463 0.74 15.58 2.65
C GLY A 463 1.63 16.83 2.78
N ILE A 464 1.65 17.62 1.71
CA ILE A 464 2.29 18.95 1.67
C ILE A 464 1.26 20.02 1.31
N VAL A 465 1.46 21.22 1.81
CA VAL A 465 0.58 22.37 1.59
C VAL A 465 1.29 23.39 0.71
N MET A 466 0.69 23.77 -0.40
CA MET A 466 1.19 24.83 -1.28
C MET A 466 0.17 25.98 -1.33
N PRO A 467 0.63 27.25 -1.26
CA PRO A 467 -0.29 28.38 -1.28
C PRO A 467 -1.04 28.44 -2.60
N PHE A 468 -2.29 28.92 -2.58
CA PHE A 468 -3.01 29.27 -3.79
C PHE A 468 -2.37 30.51 -4.42
N LEU A 469 -2.09 30.47 -5.73
CA LEU A 469 -1.53 31.60 -6.47
C LEU A 469 -2.44 31.91 -7.69
N PRO A 470 -3.06 33.10 -7.77
CA PRO A 470 -4.05 33.42 -8.80
C PRO A 470 -3.47 33.43 -10.22
N SER A 471 -4.29 33.10 -11.22
CA SER A 471 -3.86 33.01 -12.63
C SER A 471 -3.43 34.35 -13.23
N SER A 472 -3.79 35.47 -12.60
CA SER A 472 -3.30 36.81 -12.92
C SER A 472 -1.78 36.97 -12.78
N LEU A 473 -1.12 36.12 -11.99
CA LEU A 473 0.34 36.12 -11.82
C LEU A 473 1.05 35.32 -12.91
N PRO A 474 2.26 35.73 -13.35
CA PRO A 474 3.05 35.00 -14.34
C PRO A 474 3.28 33.52 -13.97
N VAL A 475 3.02 32.63 -14.94
CA VAL A 475 3.09 31.17 -14.79
C VAL A 475 4.40 30.70 -14.19
N GLU A 476 5.54 31.15 -14.74
CA GLU A 476 6.87 30.75 -14.24
C GLU A 476 7.13 31.18 -12.80
N GLY A 477 6.69 32.39 -12.44
CA GLY A 477 6.83 32.93 -11.09
C GLY A 477 6.04 32.09 -10.09
N ARG A 478 4.79 31.76 -10.43
CA ARG A 478 3.94 30.86 -9.63
C ARG A 478 4.58 29.49 -9.47
N PHE A 479 5.00 28.88 -10.58
CA PHE A 479 5.65 27.57 -10.57
C PHE A 479 6.87 27.55 -9.64
N LYS A 480 7.80 28.51 -9.77
CA LYS A 480 9.02 28.58 -8.95
C LYS A 480 8.71 28.71 -7.46
N LEU A 481 7.69 29.49 -7.08
CA LEU A 481 7.26 29.64 -5.68
C LEU A 481 6.65 28.35 -5.13
N LEU A 482 5.74 27.72 -5.87
CA LEU A 482 5.13 26.44 -5.52
C LEU A 482 6.19 25.34 -5.39
N ALA A 483 7.13 25.26 -6.32
CA ALA A 483 8.22 24.29 -6.31
C ALA A 483 9.11 24.46 -5.07
N LYS A 484 9.45 25.69 -4.67
CA LYS A 484 10.20 25.95 -3.44
C LYS A 484 9.42 25.54 -2.18
N ALA A 485 8.12 25.82 -2.14
CA ALA A 485 7.25 25.42 -1.04
C ALA A 485 7.14 23.90 -0.91
N ALA A 486 6.98 23.20 -2.04
CA ALA A 486 6.97 21.74 -2.09
C ALA A 486 8.33 21.15 -1.69
N HIS A 487 9.43 21.67 -2.25
CA HIS A 487 10.78 21.18 -1.97
C HIS A 487 11.14 21.28 -0.49
N ARG A 488 10.82 22.40 0.16
CA ARG A 488 11.06 22.59 1.60
C ARG A 488 10.37 21.53 2.47
N GLN A 489 9.13 21.18 2.13
CA GLN A 489 8.35 20.19 2.88
C GLN A 489 8.77 18.75 2.54
N LEU A 490 8.98 18.45 1.25
CA LEU A 490 9.43 17.14 0.79
C LEU A 490 10.82 16.77 1.33
N ARG A 491 11.70 17.75 1.57
CA ARG A 491 13.03 17.52 2.14
C ARG A 491 13.01 16.82 3.50
N VAL A 492 11.94 16.98 4.28
CA VAL A 492 11.77 16.27 5.56
C VAL A 492 11.72 14.75 5.33
N TYR A 493 11.13 14.32 4.21
CA TYR A 493 10.98 12.93 3.82
C TYR A 493 12.16 12.39 2.99
N GLN A 494 13.17 13.22 2.72
CA GLN A 494 14.41 12.80 2.05
C GLN A 494 15.54 12.52 3.05
N LYS A 495 15.32 12.79 4.34
CA LYS A 495 16.29 12.53 5.40
C LYS A 495 16.45 11.02 5.58
N ARG A 496 17.67 10.52 5.34
CA ARG A 496 18.05 9.13 5.59
C ARG A 496 18.46 8.96 7.06
N LEU A 497 18.34 7.75 7.59
CA LEU A 497 19.02 7.35 8.83
C LEU A 497 20.54 7.37 8.57
N ARG A 498 21.19 8.54 8.63
CA ARG A 498 22.65 8.66 8.47
C ARG A 498 23.40 8.70 9.80
N ASP A 499 22.70 8.95 10.91
CA ASP A 499 23.25 8.97 12.26
C ASP A 499 22.36 8.19 13.23
N PRO A 500 22.93 7.56 14.28
CA PRO A 500 22.15 6.99 15.37
C PRO A 500 21.25 8.08 15.95
N VAL A 501 19.93 7.84 15.89
CA VAL A 501 18.86 8.79 16.15
C VAL A 501 19.08 9.54 17.47
N GLN A 502 19.63 10.75 17.42
CA GLN A 502 19.68 11.64 18.56
C GLN A 502 18.36 12.40 18.66
N GLY A 503 17.39 11.83 19.38
CA GLY A 503 16.22 12.54 19.89
C GLY A 503 14.88 12.33 19.16
N VAL A 504 13.84 12.91 19.77
CA VAL A 504 12.42 12.83 19.35
C VAL A 504 11.99 14.14 18.67
N ASP A 505 12.91 14.74 17.91
CA ASP A 505 12.61 16.00 17.21
C ASP A 505 11.45 15.82 16.21
N ASN A 506 10.80 16.92 15.81
CA ASN A 506 9.63 16.90 14.91
C ASN A 506 9.93 16.30 13.52
N HIS A 507 11.19 16.15 13.16
CA HIS A 507 11.69 15.63 11.89
C HIS A 507 12.54 14.36 12.05
N SER A 508 12.51 13.74 13.24
CA SER A 508 13.26 12.53 13.54
C SER A 508 12.64 11.37 12.76
N PRO A 509 13.42 10.64 11.95
CA PRO A 509 12.95 9.46 11.23
C PRO A 509 12.20 8.47 12.12
N LEU A 510 12.70 8.25 13.35
CA LEU A 510 12.08 7.33 14.31
C LEU A 510 10.65 7.78 14.70
N ARG A 511 10.47 9.08 14.99
CA ARG A 511 9.14 9.62 15.33
C ARG A 511 8.20 9.57 14.13
N MET A 512 8.70 9.85 12.93
CA MET A 512 7.91 9.76 11.69
C MET A 512 7.45 8.32 11.46
N MET A 513 8.34 7.34 11.60
CA MET A 513 8.00 5.92 11.43
C MET A 513 6.98 5.45 12.47
N ALA A 514 7.18 5.79 13.75
CA ALA A 514 6.23 5.45 14.81
C ALA A 514 4.85 6.10 14.56
N SER A 515 4.81 7.34 14.09
CA SER A 515 3.56 8.03 13.74
C SER A 515 2.86 7.36 12.56
N ASN A 516 3.63 6.96 11.53
CA ASN A 516 3.12 6.23 10.37
C ASN A 516 2.61 4.85 10.73
N TYR A 517 3.24 4.15 11.68
CA TYR A 517 2.78 2.86 12.19
C TYR A 517 1.41 2.98 12.84
N LEU A 518 1.23 3.94 13.76
CA LEU A 518 -0.06 4.19 14.40
C LEU A 518 -1.14 4.57 13.38
N LEU A 519 -0.77 5.41 12.40
CA LEU A 519 -1.65 5.78 11.29
C LEU A 519 -2.04 4.57 10.43
N ALA A 520 -1.11 3.64 10.19
CA ALA A 520 -1.40 2.43 9.43
C ALA A 520 -2.43 1.55 10.15
N ILE A 521 -2.29 1.36 11.47
CA ILE A 521 -3.29 0.62 12.29
C ILE A 521 -4.69 1.23 12.11
N GLU A 522 -4.81 2.55 12.26
CA GLU A 522 -6.07 3.26 12.13
C GLU A 522 -6.66 3.14 10.72
N ARG A 523 -5.81 3.25 9.68
CA ARG A 523 -6.23 3.13 8.28
C ARG A 523 -6.69 1.72 7.91
N VAL A 524 -6.00 0.69 8.36
CA VAL A 524 -6.41 -0.71 8.15
C VAL A 524 -7.81 -0.93 8.71
N LYS A 525 -8.04 -0.48 9.94
CA LYS A 525 -9.37 -0.54 10.58
C LYS A 525 -10.43 0.24 9.81
N ALA A 526 -10.09 1.43 9.30
CA ALA A 526 -11.04 2.26 8.55
C ALA A 526 -11.50 1.62 7.22
N LYS A 527 -10.68 0.75 6.62
CA LYS A 527 -11.01 0.04 5.37
C LYS A 527 -11.92 -1.16 5.56
N LEU A 528 -11.98 -1.70 6.77
CA LEU A 528 -12.88 -2.80 7.09
C LEU A 528 -14.34 -2.34 7.06
N PRO A 529 -15.29 -3.21 6.65
CA PRO A 529 -16.71 -3.02 6.87
C PRO A 529 -17.02 -2.70 8.35
N PRO A 530 -18.01 -1.83 8.66
CA PRO A 530 -18.28 -1.40 10.04
C PRO A 530 -18.41 -2.52 11.06
N HIS A 531 -19.04 -3.64 10.70
CA HIS A 531 -19.23 -4.80 11.57
C HIS A 531 -17.93 -5.59 11.84
N LEU A 532 -16.88 -5.41 11.04
CA LEU A 532 -15.55 -6.01 11.23
C LEU A 532 -14.57 -5.04 11.91
N ARG A 533 -14.97 -3.80 12.21
CA ARG A 533 -14.13 -2.79 12.89
C ARG A 533 -14.03 -3.02 14.40
N GLU A 534 -13.90 -4.27 14.82
CA GLU A 534 -13.70 -4.61 16.22
C GLU A 534 -12.23 -4.42 16.62
N GLY A 535 -11.96 -4.36 17.92
CA GLY A 535 -10.60 -4.38 18.45
C GLY A 535 -9.90 -3.04 18.64
N ILE A 536 -8.57 -3.10 18.60
CA ILE A 536 -7.61 -2.18 19.22
C ILE A 536 -7.67 -0.76 18.62
N ASP A 537 -7.95 0.23 19.47
CA ASP A 537 -7.68 1.63 19.19
C ASP A 537 -6.34 2.01 19.85
N PRO A 538 -5.26 2.24 19.07
CA PRO A 538 -3.97 2.58 19.66
C PRO A 538 -3.97 3.97 20.30
N GLN A 539 -4.91 4.86 19.96
CA GLN A 539 -5.01 6.22 20.52
C GLN A 539 -5.87 6.30 21.78
N GLY A 540 -6.86 5.44 21.94
CA GLY A 540 -7.72 5.38 23.12
C GLY A 540 -8.36 6.74 23.43
N ALA A 541 -8.28 7.18 24.70
CA ALA A 541 -8.87 8.45 25.14
C ALA A 541 -8.25 9.73 24.52
N TYR A 542 -7.15 9.60 23.77
CA TYR A 542 -6.44 10.72 23.15
C TYR A 542 -6.47 10.57 21.62
N PRO A 543 -7.66 10.71 21.00
CA PRO A 543 -7.81 10.50 19.56
C PRO A 543 -6.87 11.43 18.80
N TRP A 544 -6.34 10.95 17.67
CA TRP A 544 -5.48 11.78 16.84
C TRP A 544 -6.25 13.03 16.37
N ASN A 545 -5.71 14.22 16.60
CA ASN A 545 -6.23 15.46 16.01
C ASN A 545 -5.80 15.61 14.54
N SER A 546 -6.11 14.58 13.74
CA SER A 546 -6.05 14.68 12.30
C SER A 546 -7.31 15.33 11.80
N SER A 547 -7.19 16.51 11.20
CA SER A 547 -8.07 16.81 10.09
C SER A 547 -7.68 15.85 8.95
N PHE A 548 -8.32 14.68 8.87
CA PHE A 548 -8.34 13.88 7.64
C PHE A 548 -9.16 14.60 6.55
N GLN A 549 -8.98 15.91 6.42
CA GLN A 549 -9.50 16.62 5.29
C GLN A 549 -8.81 16.06 4.07
N THR A 550 -9.63 15.60 3.14
CA THR A 550 -9.18 15.04 1.87
C THR A 550 -8.23 16.05 1.23
N ALA A 551 -7.00 15.59 0.97
CA ALA A 551 -6.10 16.31 0.09
C ALA A 551 -6.84 16.64 -1.22
N THR A 552 -6.47 17.75 -1.86
CA THR A 552 -7.00 18.12 -3.17
C THR A 552 -6.78 16.98 -4.16
N CYS A 553 -5.58 16.39 -4.18
CA CYS A 553 -5.31 15.17 -4.92
C CYS A 553 -4.09 14.42 -4.35
N GLY A 554 -3.85 13.21 -4.84
CA GLY A 554 -2.60 12.48 -4.61
C GLY A 554 -1.58 12.84 -5.70
N VAL A 555 -0.31 13.02 -5.33
CA VAL A 555 0.78 13.22 -6.29
C VAL A 555 1.94 12.31 -5.90
N SER A 556 2.53 11.60 -6.85
CA SER A 556 3.67 10.72 -6.63
C SER A 556 4.64 10.83 -7.79
N SER A 557 5.92 10.63 -7.50
CA SER A 557 6.94 10.58 -8.54
C SER A 557 7.95 9.48 -8.23
N VAL A 558 8.21 8.63 -9.23
CA VAL A 558 9.26 7.61 -9.19
C VAL A 558 10.59 8.11 -9.76
N GLY A 559 10.62 9.35 -10.27
CA GLY A 559 11.79 9.92 -10.92
C GLY A 559 12.04 9.33 -12.31
N SER A 560 13.31 9.24 -12.69
CA SER A 560 13.70 8.69 -14.00
C SER A 560 13.73 7.16 -13.96
N VAL A 561 13.01 6.54 -14.89
CA VAL A 561 12.88 5.08 -15.01
C VAL A 561 13.86 4.48 -16.02
N LYS A 562 14.67 5.32 -16.67
CA LYS A 562 15.64 4.95 -17.73
C LYS A 562 16.60 3.82 -17.33
N HIS A 563 16.93 3.74 -16.05
CA HIS A 563 17.87 2.73 -15.52
C HIS A 563 17.23 1.35 -15.33
N TRP A 564 15.90 1.27 -15.23
CA TRP A 564 15.17 0.00 -15.20
C TRP A 564 14.81 -0.45 -16.60
N VAL A 565 14.20 0.45 -17.38
CA VAL A 565 13.65 0.13 -18.69
C VAL A 565 13.92 1.26 -19.68
N GLY A 566 14.20 0.89 -20.92
CA GLY A 566 14.41 1.81 -22.01
C GLY A 566 14.54 1.08 -23.35
N PRO A 567 14.13 1.71 -24.46
CA PRO A 567 14.29 1.12 -25.79
C PRO A 567 15.77 0.99 -26.16
N GLY A 568 16.08 0.01 -27.01
CA GLY A 568 17.42 -0.23 -27.54
C GLY A 568 18.34 -1.02 -26.62
N ARG A 569 17.81 -1.62 -25.55
CA ARG A 569 18.60 -2.50 -24.66
C ARG A 569 18.91 -3.84 -25.33
N TYR A 570 17.98 -4.32 -26.15
CA TYR A 570 18.10 -5.59 -26.87
C TYR A 570 18.12 -5.37 -28.38
N ASN A 571 19.08 -6.01 -29.07
CA ASN A 571 19.22 -5.89 -30.52
C ASN A 571 18.31 -6.91 -31.24
N LEU A 572 17.18 -6.42 -31.75
CA LEU A 572 16.25 -7.23 -32.56
C LEU A 572 16.77 -7.55 -33.97
N GLY A 573 17.96 -7.09 -34.35
CA GLY A 573 18.62 -7.44 -35.61
C GLY A 573 19.51 -8.68 -35.53
N GLY A 574 19.82 -9.18 -34.33
CA GLY A 574 20.66 -10.37 -34.13
C GLY A 574 20.04 -11.63 -34.74
N GLY A 575 20.87 -12.57 -35.18
CA GLY A 575 20.44 -13.83 -35.81
C GLY A 575 19.80 -14.86 -34.86
N THR A 576 19.15 -14.42 -33.79
CA THR A 576 18.33 -15.28 -32.92
C THR A 576 16.93 -15.46 -33.53
N ASP A 577 16.30 -16.59 -33.21
CA ASP A 577 14.92 -16.93 -33.61
C ASP A 577 13.87 -16.10 -32.86
N PHE A 578 14.26 -15.50 -31.72
CA PHE A 578 13.41 -14.68 -30.86
C PHE A 578 14.18 -13.52 -30.23
N GLY A 579 13.52 -12.38 -30.08
CA GLY A 579 14.01 -11.24 -29.30
C GLY A 579 12.91 -10.23 -29.02
N VAL A 580 12.98 -9.56 -27.86
CA VAL A 580 12.05 -8.50 -27.47
C VAL A 580 12.79 -7.27 -26.95
N ASP A 581 12.27 -6.09 -27.26
CA ASP A 581 12.81 -4.82 -26.78
C ASP A 581 11.69 -3.92 -26.23
N TYR A 582 12.03 -3.13 -25.21
CA TYR A 582 11.08 -2.26 -24.54
C TYR A 582 10.57 -1.15 -25.47
N ARG A 583 9.28 -0.83 -25.40
CA ARG A 583 8.71 0.34 -26.08
C ARG A 583 8.06 1.31 -25.10
N ASN A 584 7.15 0.84 -24.26
CA ASN A 584 6.56 1.67 -23.21
C ASN A 584 5.98 0.81 -22.08
N MET A 585 5.70 1.48 -20.96
CA MET A 585 4.99 0.92 -19.83
C MET A 585 4.00 1.94 -19.29
N ARG A 586 2.78 1.51 -19.00
CA ARG A 586 1.74 2.33 -18.40
C ARG A 586 1.19 1.60 -17.19
N SER A 587 1.29 2.21 -16.01
CA SER A 587 0.78 1.60 -14.78
C SER A 587 -0.21 2.50 -14.07
N GLY A 588 -1.23 1.92 -13.47
CA GLY A 588 -2.22 2.64 -12.68
C GLY A 588 -2.74 1.78 -11.53
N VAL A 589 -3.63 2.35 -10.73
CA VAL A 589 -4.32 1.68 -9.64
C VAL A 589 -5.82 1.76 -9.85
N ARG A 590 -6.58 0.77 -9.40
CA ARG A 590 -8.03 0.96 -9.24
C ARG A 590 -8.27 2.07 -8.21
N ALA A 591 -9.08 3.07 -8.56
CA ALA A 591 -9.23 4.27 -7.75
C ALA A 591 -9.94 3.99 -6.40
N ARG A 592 -9.62 4.81 -5.41
CA ARG A 592 -10.39 4.93 -4.16
C ARG A 592 -11.46 6.01 -4.28
N ASP A 593 -12.36 6.06 -3.30
CA ASP A 593 -13.42 7.07 -3.24
C ASP A 593 -12.88 8.50 -3.34
N ASN A 594 -13.35 9.23 -4.36
CA ASN A 594 -12.94 10.60 -4.68
C ASN A 594 -11.43 10.78 -4.95
N GLU A 595 -10.73 9.71 -5.29
CA GLU A 595 -9.30 9.75 -5.57
C GLU A 595 -9.03 10.41 -6.92
N PHE A 596 -7.93 11.17 -6.96
CA PHE A 596 -7.29 11.63 -8.18
C PHE A 596 -5.78 11.52 -7.90
N LEU A 597 -5.16 10.43 -8.34
CA LEU A 597 -3.77 10.11 -8.02
C LEU A 597 -2.90 10.33 -9.26
N CYS A 598 -2.06 11.36 -9.20
CA CYS A 598 -1.09 11.67 -10.24
C CYS A 598 0.21 10.90 -9.98
N GLY A 599 0.48 9.82 -10.72
CA GLY A 599 1.80 9.22 -10.81
C GLY A 599 2.63 9.90 -11.89
N ALA A 600 3.91 10.18 -11.64
CA ALA A 600 4.77 10.81 -12.63
C ALA A 600 6.15 10.14 -12.71
N SER A 601 6.65 10.01 -13.92
CA SER A 601 7.97 9.44 -14.22
C SER A 601 8.60 10.11 -15.44
N SER A 602 9.92 10.08 -15.55
CA SER A 602 10.61 10.45 -16.79
C SER A 602 11.23 9.23 -17.46
N GLU A 603 10.94 9.06 -18.75
CA GLU A 603 11.43 7.94 -19.55
C GLU A 603 12.80 8.23 -20.18
N ALA A 604 13.30 7.27 -20.97
CA ALA A 604 14.61 7.35 -21.61
C ALA A 604 14.73 8.47 -22.65
N ASP A 605 13.60 8.89 -23.23
CA ASP A 605 13.46 10.04 -24.14
C ASP A 605 13.53 11.40 -23.43
N GLY A 606 13.57 11.40 -22.09
CA GLY A 606 13.62 12.61 -21.26
C GLY A 606 12.27 13.30 -21.08
N LEU A 607 11.18 12.77 -21.65
CA LEU A 607 9.84 13.31 -21.50
C LEU A 607 9.27 12.95 -20.13
N LEU A 608 8.57 13.92 -19.53
CA LEU A 608 7.81 13.69 -18.31
C LEU A 608 6.43 13.15 -18.65
N ARG A 609 6.12 11.96 -18.13
CA ARG A 609 4.83 11.29 -18.33
C ARG A 609 4.09 11.20 -17.01
N PHE A 610 2.80 11.48 -17.07
CA PHE A 610 1.87 11.26 -15.97
C PHE A 610 1.08 9.98 -16.25
N SER A 611 0.77 9.25 -15.19
CA SER A 611 -0.18 8.16 -15.18
C SER A 611 -1.15 8.42 -14.04
N VAL A 612 -2.37 8.81 -14.39
CA VAL A 612 -3.37 9.30 -13.46
C VAL A 612 -4.47 8.27 -13.32
N SER A 613 -4.71 7.83 -12.09
CA SER A 613 -5.87 7.00 -11.74
C SER A 613 -6.86 7.85 -10.95
N TYR A 614 -8.13 7.82 -11.33
CA TYR A 614 -9.15 8.65 -10.66
C TYR A 614 -10.49 7.94 -10.53
N ASP A 615 -11.29 8.37 -9.56
CA ASP A 615 -12.68 7.95 -9.39
C ASP A 615 -13.53 8.59 -10.50
N ALA A 616 -13.69 7.89 -11.61
CA ALA A 616 -14.49 8.33 -12.75
C ALA A 616 -15.97 8.51 -12.40
N SER A 617 -16.43 7.89 -11.32
CA SER A 617 -17.77 8.14 -10.78
C SER A 617 -17.88 9.53 -10.15
N ALA A 618 -16.79 10.11 -9.64
CA ALA A 618 -16.78 11.35 -8.87
C ALA A 618 -16.09 12.54 -9.55
N MET A 619 -15.32 12.31 -10.62
CA MET A 619 -14.61 13.35 -11.37
C MET A 619 -15.29 13.59 -12.71
N ASP A 620 -15.53 14.84 -13.07
CA ASP A 620 -16.05 15.25 -14.38
C ASP A 620 -15.01 14.98 -15.48
N GLU A 621 -15.36 14.16 -16.46
CA GLU A 621 -14.44 13.72 -17.52
C GLU A 621 -14.00 14.86 -18.43
N GLU A 622 -14.84 15.89 -18.62
CA GLU A 622 -14.46 17.08 -19.41
C GLU A 622 -13.42 17.91 -18.66
N LEU A 623 -13.57 18.04 -17.33
CA LEU A 623 -12.58 18.72 -16.50
C LEU A 623 -11.28 17.92 -16.39
N VAL A 624 -11.34 16.58 -16.38
CA VAL A 624 -10.15 15.72 -16.44
C VAL A 624 -9.39 15.93 -17.75
N LYS A 625 -10.08 16.00 -18.90
CA LYS A 625 -9.46 16.31 -20.20
C LYS A 625 -8.85 17.70 -20.22
N LEU A 626 -9.57 18.70 -19.70
CA LEU A 626 -9.03 20.06 -19.55
C LEU A 626 -7.75 20.04 -18.69
N TRP A 627 -7.75 19.30 -17.58
CA TRP A 627 -6.56 19.14 -16.75
C TRP A 627 -5.41 18.47 -17.51
N GLU A 628 -5.68 17.42 -18.29
CA GLU A 628 -4.69 16.72 -19.11
C GLU A 628 -4.03 17.66 -20.14
N GLU A 629 -4.84 18.40 -20.89
CA GLU A 629 -4.38 19.39 -21.87
C GLU A 629 -3.53 20.47 -21.22
N ARG A 630 -3.99 21.01 -20.08
CA ARG A 630 -3.26 22.06 -19.35
C ARG A 630 -1.96 21.53 -18.75
N ILE A 631 -1.92 20.34 -18.17
CA ILE A 631 -0.67 19.73 -17.67
C ILE A 631 0.35 19.56 -18.79
N ALA A 632 -0.08 19.14 -19.98
CA ALA A 632 0.81 18.91 -21.11
C ALA A 632 1.40 20.22 -21.67
N THR A 633 0.68 21.34 -21.57
CA THR A 633 0.98 22.57 -22.34
C THR A 633 1.25 23.83 -21.51
N ILE A 634 0.91 23.89 -20.22
CA ILE A 634 1.00 25.14 -19.43
C ILE A 634 2.43 25.72 -19.31
N LEU A 635 3.45 24.88 -19.47
CA LEU A 635 4.87 25.29 -19.44
C LEU A 635 5.48 25.44 -20.83
N GLU A 636 4.66 25.40 -21.89
CA GLU A 636 5.12 25.79 -23.22
C GLU A 636 5.61 27.24 -23.20
N PRO A 637 6.71 27.55 -23.91
CA PRO A 637 7.08 28.93 -24.16
C PRO A 637 5.85 29.63 -24.75
N SER A 638 5.44 30.75 -24.16
CA SER A 638 4.48 31.64 -24.82
C SER A 638 5.06 31.88 -26.20
N GLU A 639 4.29 31.58 -27.27
CA GLU A 639 4.75 31.80 -28.63
C GLU A 639 5.36 33.20 -28.65
N VAL A 640 6.69 33.26 -28.76
CA VAL A 640 7.37 34.52 -29.05
C VAL A 640 6.75 34.86 -30.38
N ALA A 641 5.83 35.83 -30.38
CA ALA A 641 5.15 36.31 -31.56
C ALA A 641 6.22 36.38 -32.64
N ARG A 642 6.15 35.47 -33.62
CA ARG A 642 7.00 35.54 -34.79
C ARG A 642 6.52 36.80 -35.51
N LEU A 643 7.13 37.92 -35.14
CA LEU A 643 7.00 39.21 -35.81
C LEU A 643 7.46 39.07 -37.25
#